data_AF-A0A1I8GQ08-F1
#
_entry.id   AF-A0A1I8GQ08-F1
#
_cell.length_a   1.000
_cell.length_b   1.000
_cell.length_c   1.000
_cell.angle_alpha   90.00
_cell.angle_beta   90.00
_cell.angle_gamma   90.00
#
_symmetry.space_group_name_H-M   'P 1'
#
loop_
_entity.id
_entity.type
_entity.pdbx_description
1 polymer ?
#
loop_
_entity_poly.entity_id
_entity_poly.type
_entity_poly.pdbx_seq_one_letter_code
_entity_poly.pdbx_strand_id
1 'polypeptide(L)'
;MASAENDGLLHAKETPWKFGNGVTYSCPWDFQLPSVLGYSLFVASNPFKRHGAPTEFSEHQVKNGCEFPTFEPNTVWLTWLGHASCLFTFYGDSPAGDNSTVRVLCDPNFSNFIGPTRFTGSSRHIPSACQVGDLPEIHALCISHNHMDHMDEKTLKELAKKMPNIQCFVPAGDRMIMQKFGFKDIQELKWWQAAEETVKGLSVTFTPASHWSGRGAMDRNCSLWGSFVLQFGQHSAFFAGDTGYQDRIFKDIGQNFGPFSLSAIPIGCYEPREVFSVQHACPSEAVIIHQEVRSKLSVGIHWGAFRMTTREGLLQPPEDLREAMEEARQRRQNVAEFRTIKVGEKICWPLPPAAAHLRPVMSGGGGNSLSAAASAGRCSHASAYVRSRASRAQRSRRSGQQAGAGESLLGRLWWGPEATKEDRDAAIEPSETVGPEPLRRSLLTERGLFLSLVAFRCANALLLHTHFVPDEFWQSVEVAHRSAFGYGHLTWEWQAGLRSPLYPGAFALLFKLLQLAGADSRLAVAKLPRLLQACLAAVADFYLYRFSRRVAGQRAAQWALICQLLNWFTLYTAPRTLSNCVEWLLTTVGLYYYPWPEAQSRKAQWKFALAVAAACALRPTSAVPWLMLCLWHAARSRRRLGRLLALYGATGLLVLAVSGLADKHYYGRWTLSQLNFLHYNLLSDIGSFYGVHPWHWYITQGIPAILGPHLPLYLYASYQSWRQRRRVETALTLLVIWTLYVYSFLAHKEFRFVFPLLPLMMHQCGLCLSELGPALRKAAVACLCCLGIPAALYFCLIHQRGPLDAVNHLGKDAELRLTRTGVPAHLDPDLHFLFLAPCHSTPLYSHLHSNVSTRTLDCSPNWRDQPGYVEEQEAFYSDPAGFASRLLDTERRPSHILLFDSLLPRLRGLLETRGFTLRKKFFNSHFEDGRRSHYLLLFCRSDWV
;
A
#
# COMPACT_ATOMS: atom_id res chain seq x y z
N MET A 1 7.88 44.92 -9.27
CA MET A 1 7.12 45.72 -10.26
C MET A 1 7.42 45.15 -11.64
N ALA A 2 6.57 45.45 -12.62
CA ALA A 2 6.38 44.72 -13.88
C ALA A 2 5.79 43.32 -13.67
N SER A 3 4.67 43.07 -14.33
CA SER A 3 3.95 41.80 -14.43
C SER A 3 4.27 41.12 -15.75
N ALA A 4 4.34 39.79 -15.75
CA ALA A 4 4.09 38.94 -16.90
C ALA A 4 2.86 38.08 -16.58
N GLU A 5 2.06 37.70 -17.57
CA GLU A 5 0.74 37.13 -17.32
C GLU A 5 0.75 35.76 -16.60
N ASN A 6 -0.27 35.56 -15.76
CA ASN A 6 -0.66 34.25 -15.25
C ASN A 6 -1.40 33.47 -16.34
N ASP A 7 -0.67 32.88 -17.29
CA ASP A 7 -1.21 31.75 -18.05
C ASP A 7 -1.45 30.60 -17.06
N GLY A 8 -2.73 30.28 -16.84
CA GLY A 8 -3.15 29.38 -15.77
C GLY A 8 -2.68 27.95 -15.99
N LEU A 9 -2.01 27.38 -14.98
CA LEU A 9 -1.78 25.94 -14.89
C LEU A 9 -3.12 25.19 -14.99
N LEU A 10 -3.28 24.38 -16.04
CA LEU A 10 -4.48 23.60 -16.31
C LEU A 10 -4.64 22.46 -15.28
N HIS A 11 -5.22 22.77 -14.12
CA HIS A 11 -5.61 21.75 -13.15
C HIS A 11 -6.82 20.95 -13.65
N ALA A 12 -6.58 19.73 -14.15
CA ALA A 12 -7.61 18.79 -14.60
C ALA A 12 -8.55 18.26 -13.47
N LYS A 13 -8.52 18.90 -12.30
CA LYS A 13 -9.39 18.63 -11.14
C LYS A 13 -10.56 19.61 -11.01
N GLU A 14 -10.49 20.82 -11.56
CA GLU A 14 -11.33 21.93 -11.09
C GLU A 14 -12.54 22.25 -11.98
N THR A 15 -12.70 21.61 -13.14
CA THR A 15 -13.87 21.78 -14.03
C THR A 15 -14.34 20.46 -14.65
N PRO A 16 -15.64 20.12 -14.55
CA PRO A 16 -16.27 19.08 -15.37
C PRO A 16 -16.43 19.57 -16.82
N TRP A 17 -15.86 18.87 -17.78
CA TRP A 17 -15.87 19.29 -19.19
C TRP A 17 -17.21 18.93 -19.85
N LYS A 18 -18.04 19.94 -20.09
CA LYS A 18 -19.32 19.83 -20.81
C LYS A 18 -19.10 19.96 -22.32
N PHE A 19 -19.62 19.01 -23.10
CA PHE A 19 -19.63 19.06 -24.55
C PHE A 19 -21.00 19.50 -25.09
N GLY A 20 -21.04 19.98 -26.34
CA GLY A 20 -22.25 20.53 -26.98
C GLY A 20 -23.41 19.55 -27.19
N ASN A 21 -23.17 18.26 -26.95
CA ASN A 21 -24.19 17.20 -26.92
C ASN A 21 -24.76 16.94 -25.51
N GLY A 22 -24.47 17.80 -24.53
CA GLY A 22 -24.94 17.69 -23.15
C GLY A 22 -24.19 16.67 -22.28
N VAL A 23 -23.27 15.90 -22.85
CA VAL A 23 -22.45 14.93 -22.11
C VAL A 23 -21.37 15.67 -21.32
N THR A 24 -21.21 15.30 -20.05
CA THR A 24 -20.17 15.84 -19.17
C THR A 24 -19.18 14.73 -18.85
N TYR A 25 -17.91 14.92 -19.22
CA TYR A 25 -16.83 14.03 -18.81
C TYR A 25 -16.15 14.63 -17.58
N SER A 26 -16.40 14.05 -16.41
CA SER A 26 -15.68 14.36 -15.18
C SER A 26 -14.43 13.48 -15.04
N CYS A 27 -13.40 14.04 -14.44
CA CYS A 27 -12.29 13.29 -13.85
C CYS A 27 -12.89 12.27 -12.86
N PRO A 28 -12.69 10.94 -12.99
CA PRO A 28 -13.43 9.92 -12.22
C PRO A 28 -12.97 9.78 -10.75
N TRP A 29 -12.24 10.77 -10.23
CA TRP A 29 -11.42 10.66 -9.04
C TRP A 29 -11.92 11.53 -7.87
N ASP A 30 -12.92 11.05 -7.14
CA ASP A 30 -13.11 11.41 -5.72
C ASP A 30 -12.32 10.48 -4.78
N PHE A 31 -11.65 9.45 -5.34
CA PHE A 31 -10.82 8.51 -4.62
C PHE A 31 -9.37 9.02 -4.49
N GLN A 32 -8.81 8.99 -3.28
CA GLN A 32 -7.41 9.38 -3.04
C GLN A 32 -6.43 8.29 -3.48
N LEU A 33 -6.24 8.12 -4.79
CA LEU A 33 -5.05 7.47 -5.33
C LEU A 33 -3.79 8.16 -4.74
N PRO A 34 -2.72 7.41 -4.41
CA PRO A 34 -1.47 7.99 -3.91
C PRO A 34 -0.93 9.11 -4.83
N SER A 35 -0.13 10.03 -4.28
CA SER A 35 0.61 10.99 -5.12
C SER A 35 1.57 10.26 -6.07
N VAL A 36 2.13 10.93 -7.08
CA VAL A 36 3.22 10.36 -7.91
C VAL A 36 4.36 9.85 -7.02
N LEU A 37 4.64 10.55 -5.92
CA LEU A 37 5.56 10.08 -4.90
C LEU A 37 5.08 8.77 -4.27
N GLY A 38 3.80 8.66 -3.88
CA GLY A 38 3.22 7.41 -3.37
C GLY A 38 3.19 6.25 -4.37
N TYR A 39 2.98 6.50 -5.67
CA TYR A 39 3.08 5.48 -6.72
C TYR A 39 4.53 5.06 -6.97
N SER A 40 5.44 6.03 -7.10
CA SER A 40 6.89 5.80 -7.17
C SER A 40 7.43 5.08 -5.94
N LEU A 41 6.84 5.32 -4.76
CA LEU A 41 7.17 4.65 -3.50
C LEU A 41 6.50 3.28 -3.36
N PHE A 42 5.34 3.03 -3.97
CA PHE A 42 4.78 1.69 -4.13
C PHE A 42 5.73 0.83 -4.98
N VAL A 43 6.06 1.32 -6.18
CA VAL A 43 7.02 0.73 -7.12
C VAL A 43 8.41 0.53 -6.49
N ALA A 44 8.90 1.47 -5.68
CA ALA A 44 10.19 1.33 -4.98
C ALA A 44 10.10 0.53 -3.65
N SER A 45 8.90 0.32 -3.09
CA SER A 45 8.70 -0.51 -1.88
C SER A 45 8.53 -1.99 -2.17
N ASN A 46 8.09 -2.30 -3.39
CA ASN A 46 8.21 -3.61 -4.00
C ASN A 46 9.42 -3.58 -4.94
N PRO A 47 10.68 -3.62 -4.44
CA PRO A 47 11.83 -3.66 -5.32
C PRO A 47 11.69 -4.88 -6.23
N PHE A 48 11.60 -4.65 -7.54
CA PHE A 48 11.52 -5.72 -8.53
C PHE A 48 12.71 -6.66 -8.30
N LYS A 49 12.47 -7.81 -7.66
CA LYS A 49 13.51 -8.78 -7.32
C LYS A 49 14.23 -9.08 -8.63
N ARG A 50 15.55 -8.84 -8.69
CA ARG A 50 16.41 -9.11 -9.86
C ARG A 50 16.62 -10.62 -10.08
N HIS A 51 15.53 -11.37 -10.09
CA HIS A 51 15.41 -12.52 -10.97
C HIS A 51 15.39 -11.93 -12.38
N GLY A 52 16.54 -11.98 -13.07
CA GLY A 52 16.53 -11.81 -14.51
C GLY A 52 15.58 -12.84 -15.10
N ALA A 53 14.87 -12.48 -16.17
CA ALA A 53 14.36 -13.52 -17.05
C ALA A 53 15.60 -14.34 -17.50
N PRO A 54 15.59 -15.68 -17.44
CA PRO A 54 16.74 -16.44 -17.92
C PRO A 54 16.90 -16.10 -19.41
N THR A 55 18.11 -15.74 -19.85
CA THR A 55 18.32 -14.94 -21.08
C THR A 55 17.76 -15.61 -22.34
N GLU A 56 17.77 -16.95 -22.38
CA GLU A 56 17.16 -17.77 -23.43
C GLU A 56 15.65 -17.49 -23.64
N PHE A 57 14.90 -17.24 -22.56
CA PHE A 57 13.45 -16.98 -22.62
C PHE A 57 13.11 -15.60 -23.19
N SER A 58 13.98 -14.60 -22.98
CA SER A 58 13.79 -13.25 -23.56
C SER A 58 14.03 -13.22 -25.07
N GLU A 59 14.99 -14.01 -25.58
CA GLU A 59 15.33 -14.04 -27.01
C GLU A 59 14.19 -14.62 -27.84
N HIS A 60 13.48 -15.63 -27.34
CA HIS A 60 12.33 -16.22 -28.03
C HIS A 60 11.13 -15.28 -28.23
N GLN A 61 11.05 -14.15 -27.52
CA GLN A 61 9.95 -13.17 -27.61
C GLN A 61 10.28 -11.95 -28.50
N VAL A 62 11.50 -11.88 -29.05
CA VAL A 62 11.91 -10.86 -30.02
C VAL A 62 12.04 -11.52 -31.40
N LYS A 63 11.61 -10.83 -32.47
CA LYS A 63 11.90 -11.23 -33.84
C LYS A 63 13.33 -10.82 -34.19
N ASN A 64 14.13 -11.76 -34.69
CA ASN A 64 15.47 -11.45 -35.20
C ASN A 64 15.39 -10.46 -36.38
N GLY A 65 15.91 -9.24 -36.16
CA GLY A 65 15.92 -8.15 -37.13
C GLY A 65 14.64 -7.31 -37.13
N CYS A 66 14.80 -5.98 -37.07
CA CYS A 66 13.68 -5.04 -37.13
C CYS A 66 13.33 -4.65 -38.57
N GLU A 67 12.50 -5.47 -39.21
CA GLU A 67 12.07 -5.27 -40.59
C GLU A 67 10.75 -4.50 -40.66
N PHE A 68 10.80 -3.21 -41.00
CA PHE A 68 9.60 -2.40 -41.23
C PHE A 68 8.79 -2.86 -42.47
N PRO A 69 7.52 -2.46 -42.60
CA PRO A 69 6.75 -2.72 -43.82
C PRO A 69 7.38 -2.10 -45.07
N THR A 70 7.27 -2.82 -46.19
CA THR A 70 7.46 -2.31 -47.55
C THR A 70 6.11 -1.85 -48.12
N PHE A 71 6.13 -1.09 -49.22
CA PHE A 71 4.91 -0.52 -49.81
C PHE A 71 3.93 -1.60 -50.30
N GLU A 72 2.74 -1.64 -49.71
CA GLU A 72 1.61 -2.50 -50.12
C GLU A 72 0.33 -1.65 -50.19
N PRO A 73 -0.28 -1.46 -51.39
CA PRO A 73 -1.43 -0.57 -51.55
C PRO A 73 -2.62 -0.91 -50.65
N ASN A 74 -3.25 0.12 -50.07
CA ASN A 74 -4.46 0.01 -49.24
C ASN A 74 -4.31 -0.99 -48.09
N THR A 75 -3.20 -0.86 -47.35
CA THR A 75 -2.91 -1.60 -46.12
C THR A 75 -2.60 -0.64 -44.97
N VAL A 76 -3.09 -1.00 -43.77
CA VAL A 76 -2.58 -0.46 -42.50
C VAL A 76 -1.79 -1.54 -41.79
N TRP A 77 -0.56 -1.20 -41.39
CA TRP A 77 0.35 -2.06 -40.64
C TRP A 77 0.53 -1.54 -39.22
N LEU A 78 0.69 -2.46 -38.26
CA LEU A 78 1.21 -2.20 -36.93
C LEU A 78 2.48 -3.04 -36.72
N THR A 79 3.57 -2.39 -36.35
CA THR A 79 4.79 -3.06 -35.85
C THR A 79 4.89 -2.80 -34.34
N TRP A 80 5.00 -3.85 -33.53
CA TRP A 80 5.13 -3.70 -32.08
C TRP A 80 6.61 -3.61 -31.68
N LEU A 81 7.03 -2.49 -31.09
CA LEU A 81 8.43 -2.22 -30.74
C LEU A 81 8.76 -2.57 -29.27
N GLY A 82 7.77 -3.11 -28.55
CA GLY A 82 7.83 -3.51 -27.14
C GLY A 82 7.21 -2.48 -26.20
N HIS A 83 6.68 -2.94 -25.06
CA HIS A 83 5.86 -2.13 -24.13
C HIS A 83 4.61 -1.54 -24.81
N ALA A 84 4.31 -0.27 -24.61
CA ALA A 84 3.30 0.45 -25.38
C ALA A 84 3.80 0.96 -26.75
N SER A 85 5.10 0.81 -27.07
CA SER A 85 5.68 1.44 -28.26
C SER A 85 5.19 0.77 -29.56
N CYS A 86 4.44 1.53 -30.35
CA CYS A 86 3.75 1.06 -31.55
C CYS A 86 4.12 1.92 -32.75
N LEU A 87 4.42 1.28 -33.89
CA LEU A 87 4.60 1.97 -35.16
C LEU A 87 3.47 1.56 -36.11
N PHE A 88 2.51 2.47 -36.31
CA PHE A 88 1.53 2.35 -37.38
C PHE A 88 2.11 2.86 -38.69
N THR A 89 1.96 2.10 -39.77
CA THR A 89 2.33 2.52 -41.13
C THR A 89 1.10 2.38 -42.02
N PHE A 90 0.72 3.47 -42.68
CA PHE A 90 -0.41 3.53 -43.60
C PHE A 90 0.09 3.66 -45.04
N TYR A 91 -0.53 2.88 -45.94
CA TYR A 91 -0.31 2.92 -47.38
C TYR A 91 -1.65 3.04 -48.09
N GLY A 92 -1.82 4.05 -48.94
CA GLY A 92 -3.04 4.25 -49.72
C GLY A 92 -3.10 5.64 -50.34
N ASP A 93 -4.19 5.90 -51.05
CA ASP A 93 -4.43 7.20 -51.68
C ASP A 93 -4.53 8.31 -50.63
N SER A 94 -3.58 9.23 -50.67
CA SER A 94 -3.63 10.51 -49.96
C SER A 94 -4.86 11.32 -50.38
N PRO A 95 -5.40 12.22 -49.52
CA PRO A 95 -6.34 13.26 -49.95
C PRO A 95 -5.81 14.14 -51.11
N ALA A 96 -4.49 14.17 -51.34
CA ALA A 96 -3.84 14.84 -52.47
C ALA A 96 -3.65 13.96 -53.73
N GLY A 97 -4.04 12.68 -53.69
CA GLY A 97 -3.96 11.75 -54.82
C GLY A 97 -2.59 11.13 -55.09
N ASP A 98 -1.65 11.19 -54.12
CA ASP A 98 -0.36 10.50 -54.20
C ASP A 98 -0.33 9.18 -53.39
N ASN A 99 0.47 8.22 -53.86
CA ASN A 99 0.77 6.94 -53.20
C ASN A 99 1.70 7.17 -51.98
N SER A 100 1.25 7.98 -51.03
CA SER A 100 2.06 8.36 -49.88
C SER A 100 2.14 7.25 -48.84
N THR A 101 3.22 7.28 -48.06
CA THR A 101 3.42 6.42 -46.89
C THR A 101 3.43 7.30 -45.65
N VAL A 102 2.48 7.10 -44.75
CA VAL A 102 2.46 7.81 -43.46
C VAL A 102 2.86 6.86 -42.34
N ARG A 103 3.66 7.36 -41.40
CA ARG A 103 4.18 6.59 -40.26
C ARG A 103 3.95 7.35 -38.96
N VAL A 104 3.25 6.70 -38.04
CA VAL A 104 2.86 7.23 -36.73
C VAL A 104 3.50 6.37 -35.65
N LEU A 105 4.34 6.99 -34.83
CA LEU A 105 4.98 6.35 -33.70
C LEU A 105 4.23 6.75 -32.42
N CYS A 106 3.71 5.78 -31.69
CA CYS A 106 2.99 5.96 -30.44
C CYS A 106 3.86 5.51 -29.26
N ASP A 107 3.88 6.29 -28.18
CA ASP A 107 4.54 6.03 -26.89
C ASP A 107 5.93 5.36 -26.99
N PRO A 108 6.92 6.00 -27.65
CA PRO A 108 8.20 5.37 -27.94
C PRO A 108 9.13 5.34 -26.71
N ASN A 109 9.56 4.12 -26.38
CA ASN A 109 10.52 3.83 -25.33
C ASN A 109 11.46 2.73 -25.81
N PHE A 110 12.70 3.12 -26.13
CA PHE A 110 13.81 2.21 -26.49
C PHE A 110 14.83 2.06 -25.34
N SER A 111 14.54 2.61 -24.16
CA SER A 111 15.41 2.57 -22.99
C SER A 111 15.32 1.23 -22.26
N ASN A 112 16.47 0.75 -21.75
CA ASN A 112 16.57 -0.50 -20.98
C ASN A 112 16.11 -0.37 -19.52
N PHE A 113 15.49 0.75 -19.15
CA PHE A 113 15.14 1.13 -17.79
C PHE A 113 14.08 2.23 -17.76
N ILE A 114 13.15 2.19 -16.79
CA ILE A 114 12.12 3.21 -16.56
C ILE A 114 12.12 3.66 -15.09
N GLY A 115 11.99 4.98 -14.85
CA GLY A 115 11.90 5.58 -13.52
C GLY A 115 12.90 6.72 -13.28
N PRO A 116 12.81 7.43 -12.12
CA PRO A 116 13.55 8.66 -11.88
C PRO A 116 15.05 8.46 -11.62
N THR A 117 15.48 7.28 -11.13
CA THR A 117 16.90 6.93 -10.97
C THR A 117 17.12 5.44 -11.25
N ARG A 118 18.28 5.07 -11.81
CA ARG A 118 18.66 3.66 -12.12
C ARG A 118 18.63 2.70 -10.92
N PHE A 119 18.46 3.19 -9.70
CA PHE A 119 18.38 2.39 -8.47
C PHE A 119 16.94 2.15 -7.99
N THR A 120 15.94 2.85 -8.54
CA THR A 120 14.59 2.97 -7.96
C THR A 120 13.45 2.76 -8.98
N GLY A 121 13.71 2.02 -10.06
CA GLY A 121 12.73 1.77 -11.12
C GLY A 121 12.94 0.41 -11.79
N SER A 122 12.16 0.11 -12.83
CA SER A 122 12.19 -1.20 -13.49
C SER A 122 13.25 -1.27 -14.59
N SER A 123 13.96 -2.38 -14.66
CA SER A 123 14.77 -2.74 -15.84
C SER A 123 13.88 -3.35 -16.92
N ARG A 124 14.27 -3.17 -18.19
CA ARG A 124 13.64 -3.87 -19.31
C ARG A 124 13.99 -5.37 -19.26
N HIS A 125 13.00 -6.22 -19.47
CA HIS A 125 13.12 -7.68 -19.52
C HIS A 125 13.10 -8.22 -20.96
N ILE A 126 12.11 -7.87 -21.78
CA ILE A 126 12.12 -8.14 -23.22
C ILE A 126 12.74 -6.92 -23.93
N PRO A 127 13.86 -7.07 -24.67
CA PRO A 127 14.49 -5.98 -25.43
C PRO A 127 13.50 -5.24 -26.35
N SER A 128 13.77 -3.96 -26.65
CA SER A 128 13.02 -3.29 -27.73
C SER A 128 13.49 -3.83 -29.09
N ALA A 129 12.58 -3.82 -30.08
CA ALA A 129 12.83 -4.38 -31.41
C ALA A 129 14.05 -3.77 -32.12
N CYS A 130 14.35 -2.50 -31.85
CA CYS A 130 15.46 -1.75 -32.43
C CYS A 130 15.94 -0.64 -31.48
N GLN A 131 16.69 0.32 -32.01
CA GLN A 131 16.96 1.62 -31.39
C GLN A 131 16.45 2.75 -32.29
N VAL A 132 16.47 3.99 -31.78
CA VAL A 132 16.06 5.19 -32.55
C VAL A 132 16.89 5.36 -33.84
N GLY A 133 18.14 4.87 -33.86
CA GLY A 133 19.02 4.85 -35.02
C GLY A 133 18.46 4.07 -36.22
N ASP A 134 17.68 3.01 -35.97
CA ASP A 134 17.24 2.06 -37.00
C ASP A 134 15.85 2.41 -37.58
N LEU A 135 15.07 3.24 -36.87
CA LEU A 135 13.72 3.64 -37.29
C LEU A 135 13.69 4.25 -38.71
N PRO A 136 12.66 3.98 -39.51
CA PRO A 136 12.44 4.65 -40.79
C PRO A 136 12.03 6.12 -40.55
N GLU A 137 11.83 6.89 -41.62
CA GLU A 137 11.19 8.21 -41.50
C GLU A 137 9.81 8.09 -40.82
N ILE A 138 9.68 8.73 -39.66
CA ILE A 138 8.44 8.87 -38.89
C ILE A 138 7.91 10.28 -39.13
N HIS A 139 6.61 10.37 -39.37
CA HIS A 139 5.94 11.61 -39.77
C HIS A 139 5.19 12.25 -38.61
N ALA A 140 4.53 11.43 -37.79
CA ALA A 140 3.79 11.83 -36.62
C ALA A 140 4.27 11.09 -35.37
N LEU A 141 4.37 11.81 -34.25
CA LEU A 141 4.59 11.26 -32.91
C LEU A 141 3.32 11.46 -32.09
N CYS A 142 2.82 10.40 -31.44
CA CYS A 142 1.67 10.47 -30.53
C CYS A 142 2.10 10.03 -29.13
N ILE A 143 1.78 10.83 -28.10
CA ILE A 143 2.04 10.49 -26.69
C ILE A 143 0.70 10.43 -25.94
N SER A 144 0.33 9.27 -25.40
CA SER A 144 -0.96 9.07 -24.71
C SER A 144 -1.06 9.85 -23.40
N HIS A 145 0.02 9.84 -22.64
CA HIS A 145 0.18 10.48 -21.34
C HIS A 145 1.67 10.54 -20.96
N ASN A 146 2.02 11.28 -19.91
CA ASN A 146 3.41 11.63 -19.62
C ASN A 146 4.16 10.73 -18.63
N HIS A 147 3.69 9.51 -18.33
CA HIS A 147 4.47 8.58 -17.50
C HIS A 147 5.81 8.19 -18.17
N MET A 148 6.80 7.78 -17.36
CA MET A 148 8.20 7.68 -17.81
C MET A 148 8.46 6.53 -18.79
N ASP A 149 7.55 5.56 -18.86
CA ASP A 149 7.60 4.37 -19.69
C ASP A 149 6.87 4.53 -21.04
N HIS A 150 5.99 5.54 -21.17
CA HIS A 150 5.37 5.97 -22.42
C HIS A 150 6.09 7.18 -23.04
N MET A 151 6.56 8.10 -22.19
CA MET A 151 7.29 9.31 -22.55
C MET A 151 8.74 9.24 -22.04
N ASP A 152 9.57 8.40 -22.67
CA ASP A 152 11.00 8.27 -22.34
C ASP A 152 11.81 9.47 -22.86
N GLU A 153 12.38 10.22 -21.92
CA GLU A 153 13.22 11.40 -22.20
C GLU A 153 14.44 11.08 -23.09
N LYS A 154 15.08 9.90 -22.94
CA LYS A 154 16.25 9.53 -23.75
C LYS A 154 15.83 9.31 -25.21
N THR A 155 14.85 8.44 -25.41
CA THR A 155 14.25 8.15 -26.72
C THR A 155 13.83 9.43 -27.43
N LEU A 156 13.07 10.28 -26.74
CA LEU A 156 12.51 11.50 -27.32
C LEU A 156 13.58 12.54 -27.68
N LYS A 157 14.64 12.69 -26.87
CA LYS A 157 15.80 13.54 -27.19
C LYS A 157 16.70 12.98 -28.30
N GLU A 158 16.62 11.69 -28.60
CA GLU A 158 17.30 11.08 -29.75
C GLU A 158 16.44 11.21 -31.02
N LEU A 159 15.13 11.04 -30.90
CA LEU A 159 14.17 11.20 -31.99
C LEU A 159 14.12 12.64 -32.51
N ALA A 160 14.03 13.64 -31.62
CA ALA A 160 14.04 15.06 -31.98
C ALA A 160 15.31 15.51 -32.72
N LYS A 161 16.44 14.82 -32.52
CA LYS A 161 17.71 15.06 -33.24
C LYS A 161 17.73 14.39 -34.61
N LYS A 162 17.19 13.17 -34.71
CA LYS A 162 17.15 12.41 -35.97
C LYS A 162 16.08 12.94 -36.93
N MET A 163 14.95 13.42 -36.40
CA MET A 163 13.76 13.82 -37.16
C MET A 163 13.27 15.19 -36.64
N PRO A 164 13.97 16.30 -36.94
CA PRO A 164 13.66 17.62 -36.37
C PRO A 164 12.35 18.25 -36.88
N ASN A 165 11.70 17.62 -37.86
CA ASN A 165 10.46 18.07 -38.51
C ASN A 165 9.28 17.11 -38.24
N ILE A 166 9.38 16.23 -37.23
CA ILE A 166 8.29 15.34 -36.83
C ILE A 166 7.19 16.13 -36.09
N GLN A 167 5.95 16.04 -36.54
CA GLN A 167 4.82 16.69 -35.88
C GLN A 167 4.39 15.88 -34.65
N CYS A 168 4.27 16.55 -33.50
CA CYS A 168 4.03 15.90 -32.22
C CYS A 168 2.60 16.18 -31.71
N PHE A 169 1.82 15.13 -31.48
CA PHE A 169 0.48 15.16 -30.90
C PHE A 169 0.55 14.67 -29.45
N VAL A 170 0.28 15.57 -28.51
CA VAL A 170 0.39 15.28 -27.06
C VAL A 170 -0.82 15.80 -26.29
N PRO A 171 -1.04 15.34 -25.04
CA PRO A 171 -2.15 15.81 -24.23
C PRO A 171 -1.95 17.27 -23.82
N ALA A 172 -3.04 18.03 -23.72
CA ALA A 172 -2.98 19.40 -23.22
C ALA A 172 -2.30 19.47 -21.83
N GLY A 173 -1.23 20.27 -21.74
CA GLY A 173 -0.34 20.41 -20.58
C GLY A 173 1.10 19.96 -20.84
N ASP A 174 1.35 19.11 -21.83
CA ASP A 174 2.68 18.50 -22.10
C ASP A 174 3.55 19.23 -23.15
N ARG A 175 3.09 20.33 -23.77
CA ARG A 175 3.96 21.12 -24.70
C ARG A 175 5.29 21.54 -24.07
N MET A 176 5.25 22.00 -22.82
CA MET A 176 6.43 22.48 -22.10
C MET A 176 7.49 21.39 -21.86
N ILE A 177 7.11 20.11 -21.79
CA ILE A 177 8.09 19.01 -21.65
C ILE A 177 8.60 18.55 -23.01
N MET A 178 7.74 18.50 -24.04
CA MET A 178 8.15 18.19 -25.42
C MET A 178 9.14 19.22 -25.98
N GLN A 179 8.94 20.52 -25.72
CA GLN A 179 9.90 21.56 -26.06
C GLN A 179 11.27 21.36 -25.39
N LYS A 180 11.29 20.90 -24.12
CA LYS A 180 12.54 20.57 -23.39
C LYS A 180 13.24 19.31 -23.92
N PHE A 181 12.54 18.48 -24.69
CA PHE A 181 13.13 17.34 -25.41
C PHE A 181 13.67 17.72 -26.81
N GLY A 182 13.28 18.89 -27.33
CA GLY A 182 13.82 19.48 -28.56
C GLY A 182 12.86 19.54 -29.74
N PHE A 183 11.61 19.10 -29.57
CA PHE A 183 10.58 19.22 -30.61
C PHE A 183 10.11 20.67 -30.77
N LYS A 184 9.68 21.01 -31.98
CA LYS A 184 9.25 22.37 -32.36
C LYS A 184 7.78 22.40 -32.76
N ASP A 185 7.40 21.48 -33.62
CA ASP A 185 6.04 21.27 -34.09
C ASP A 185 5.29 20.37 -33.09
N ILE A 186 4.44 21.00 -32.28
CA ILE A 186 3.72 20.36 -31.17
C ILE A 186 2.29 20.89 -31.12
N GLN A 187 1.33 20.01 -31.40
CA GLN A 187 -0.09 20.21 -31.17
C GLN A 187 -0.50 19.58 -29.82
N GLU A 188 -1.18 20.36 -28.99
CA GLU A 188 -1.76 19.92 -27.72
C GLU A 188 -3.25 19.69 -27.90
N LEU A 189 -3.69 18.46 -27.64
CA LEU A 189 -5.08 18.05 -27.87
C LEU A 189 -5.81 17.81 -26.55
N LYS A 190 -7.07 18.23 -26.51
CA LYS A 190 -8.06 17.86 -25.50
C LYS A 190 -8.87 16.66 -25.99
N TRP A 191 -9.62 16.02 -25.09
CA TRP A 191 -10.50 14.92 -25.49
C TRP A 191 -11.52 15.36 -26.54
N TRP A 192 -11.73 14.50 -27.53
CA TRP A 192 -12.57 14.73 -28.71
C TRP A 192 -12.09 15.86 -29.64
N GLN A 193 -10.86 16.36 -29.45
CA GLN A 193 -10.23 17.35 -30.34
C GLN A 193 -9.43 16.63 -31.43
N ALA A 194 -9.75 16.94 -32.69
CA ALA A 194 -8.93 16.63 -33.84
C ALA A 194 -7.76 17.62 -33.96
N ALA A 195 -6.65 17.17 -34.52
CA ALA A 195 -5.55 18.01 -34.94
C ALA A 195 -6.00 19.09 -35.94
N GLU A 196 -5.45 20.30 -35.81
CA GLU A 196 -5.76 21.43 -36.68
C GLU A 196 -4.97 21.35 -38.01
N GLU A 197 -3.74 20.84 -37.95
CA GLU A 197 -2.92 20.53 -39.11
C GLU A 197 -2.76 19.01 -39.28
N THR A 198 -2.81 18.51 -40.52
CA THR A 198 -2.77 17.07 -40.84
C THR A 198 -1.45 16.66 -41.50
N VAL A 199 -0.76 15.66 -40.94
CA VAL A 199 0.53 15.19 -41.48
C VAL A 199 0.30 14.36 -42.74
N LYS A 200 0.61 14.92 -43.92
CA LYS A 200 0.40 14.25 -45.23
C LYS A 200 -1.04 13.72 -45.41
N GLY A 201 -2.04 14.39 -44.83
CA GLY A 201 -3.45 13.98 -44.88
C GLY A 201 -3.89 12.96 -43.81
N LEU A 202 -3.03 12.65 -42.82
CA LEU A 202 -3.43 11.92 -41.62
C LEU A 202 -4.25 12.82 -40.69
N SER A 203 -5.47 12.40 -40.39
CA SER A 203 -6.25 12.92 -39.26
C SER A 203 -5.85 12.21 -37.98
N VAL A 204 -5.57 13.00 -36.93
CA VAL A 204 -5.26 12.53 -35.57
C VAL A 204 -6.29 13.15 -34.64
N THR A 205 -7.02 12.33 -33.87
CA THR A 205 -7.96 12.81 -32.86
C THR A 205 -7.63 12.19 -31.51
N PHE A 206 -7.57 13.03 -30.47
CA PHE A 206 -7.29 12.57 -29.10
C PHE A 206 -8.60 12.26 -28.37
N THR A 207 -8.75 11.05 -27.86
CA THR A 207 -9.97 10.52 -27.22
C THR A 207 -9.72 10.20 -25.74
N PRO A 208 -10.77 10.07 -24.89
CA PRO A 208 -10.57 9.78 -23.47
C PRO A 208 -9.90 8.42 -23.20
N ALA A 209 -9.38 8.28 -21.99
CA ALA A 209 -8.94 7.03 -21.37
C ALA A 209 -9.18 7.08 -19.86
N SER A 210 -9.35 5.93 -19.20
CA SER A 210 -9.46 5.82 -17.74
C SER A 210 -8.07 5.64 -17.14
N HIS A 211 -7.35 6.74 -16.94
CA HIS A 211 -5.97 6.75 -16.43
C HIS A 211 -5.68 8.06 -15.65
N TRP A 212 -4.41 8.48 -15.56
CA TRP A 212 -3.96 9.72 -14.92
C TRP A 212 -2.58 10.18 -15.49
N SER A 213 -1.97 11.25 -14.96
CA SER A 213 -0.66 11.76 -15.44
C SER A 213 0.23 12.31 -14.32
N GLY A 214 1.55 12.34 -14.51
CA GLY A 214 2.52 12.97 -13.61
C GLY A 214 3.92 12.31 -13.61
N ARG A 215 4.99 13.11 -13.50
CA ARG A 215 6.40 12.67 -13.52
C ARG A 215 7.17 13.00 -12.24
N GLY A 216 6.61 13.83 -11.36
CA GLY A 216 7.20 14.23 -10.09
C GLY A 216 6.17 14.40 -8.98
N ALA A 217 6.62 14.65 -7.74
CA ALA A 217 5.73 14.63 -6.57
C ALA A 217 4.57 15.65 -6.59
N MET A 218 4.60 16.65 -7.48
CA MET A 218 3.70 17.82 -7.49
C MET A 218 3.04 18.12 -8.85
N ASP A 219 3.30 17.36 -9.92
CA ASP A 219 2.76 17.60 -11.27
C ASP A 219 1.58 16.69 -11.65
N ARG A 220 1.01 15.99 -10.65
CA ARG A 220 -0.02 14.97 -10.87
C ARG A 220 -1.33 15.57 -11.41
N ASN A 221 -1.77 15.09 -12.56
CA ASN A 221 -2.93 15.56 -13.31
C ASN A 221 -2.82 17.06 -13.71
N CYS A 222 -1.61 17.56 -13.95
CA CYS A 222 -1.35 18.87 -14.55
C CYS A 222 -1.26 18.83 -16.09
N SER A 223 -1.38 17.64 -16.69
CA SER A 223 -1.71 17.45 -18.11
C SER A 223 -2.80 16.38 -18.25
N LEU A 224 -3.40 16.27 -19.44
CA LEU A 224 -4.35 15.20 -19.75
C LEU A 224 -3.65 13.84 -20.00
N TRP A 225 -4.46 12.81 -20.14
CA TRP A 225 -4.11 11.45 -20.56
C TRP A 225 -5.21 10.97 -21.52
N GLY A 226 -4.91 10.06 -22.45
CA GLY A 226 -5.91 9.65 -23.44
C GLY A 226 -5.44 8.63 -24.45
N SER A 227 -6.36 8.30 -25.36
CA SER A 227 -6.17 7.41 -26.50
C SER A 227 -6.10 8.22 -27.80
N PHE A 228 -5.65 7.61 -28.90
CA PHE A 228 -5.63 8.24 -30.23
C PHE A 228 -6.44 7.46 -31.25
N VAL A 229 -7.25 8.19 -32.01
CA VAL A 229 -7.84 7.79 -33.28
C VAL A 229 -6.95 8.32 -34.41
N LEU A 230 -6.51 7.41 -35.28
CA LEU A 230 -5.68 7.70 -36.44
C LEU A 230 -6.47 7.33 -37.71
N GLN A 231 -6.70 8.29 -38.60
CA GLN A 231 -7.48 8.09 -39.82
C GLN A 231 -6.70 8.59 -41.04
N PHE A 232 -6.55 7.73 -42.05
CA PHE A 232 -5.82 8.01 -43.29
C PHE A 232 -6.48 7.30 -44.46
N GLY A 233 -6.99 8.07 -45.44
CA GLY A 233 -7.79 7.52 -46.53
C GLY A 233 -9.00 6.74 -46.00
N GLN A 234 -9.12 5.47 -46.39
CA GLN A 234 -10.14 4.55 -45.85
C GLN A 234 -9.69 3.75 -44.62
N HIS A 235 -8.45 3.93 -44.15
CA HIS A 235 -7.94 3.23 -42.97
C HIS A 235 -8.21 4.01 -41.69
N SER A 236 -8.66 3.27 -40.67
CA SER A 236 -8.85 3.74 -39.29
C SER A 236 -8.04 2.84 -38.36
N ALA A 237 -7.29 3.44 -37.44
CA ALA A 237 -6.60 2.74 -36.37
C ALA A 237 -6.83 3.40 -35.01
N PHE A 238 -6.73 2.61 -33.95
CA PHE A 238 -6.93 3.06 -32.57
C PHE A 238 -5.75 2.64 -31.69
N PHE A 239 -5.18 3.61 -30.97
CA PHE A 239 -4.13 3.40 -29.99
C PHE A 239 -4.66 3.78 -28.61
N ALA A 240 -4.88 2.79 -27.74
CA ALA A 240 -5.58 3.01 -26.47
C ALA A 240 -4.75 3.80 -25.44
N GLY A 241 -3.42 3.86 -25.58
CA GLY A 241 -2.53 4.28 -24.50
C GLY A 241 -2.64 3.32 -23.31
N ASP A 242 -2.53 3.86 -22.11
CA ASP A 242 -2.91 3.14 -20.88
C ASP A 242 -4.31 3.53 -20.44
N THR A 243 -5.09 2.52 -20.01
CA THR A 243 -6.47 2.70 -19.56
C THR A 243 -6.98 1.52 -18.76
N GLY A 244 -7.75 1.79 -17.70
CA GLY A 244 -8.73 0.85 -17.15
C GLY A 244 -9.97 0.76 -18.05
N TYR A 245 -10.83 -0.23 -17.83
CA TYR A 245 -12.12 -0.29 -18.53
C TYR A 245 -13.17 0.59 -17.84
N GLN A 246 -13.93 1.35 -18.64
CA GLN A 246 -15.05 2.15 -18.16
C GLN A 246 -16.16 2.18 -19.22
N ASP A 247 -17.32 1.66 -18.85
CA ASP A 247 -18.47 1.24 -19.69
C ASP A 247 -18.99 2.25 -20.75
N ARG A 248 -18.58 3.52 -20.67
CA ARG A 248 -18.99 4.56 -21.62
C ARG A 248 -17.91 4.96 -22.62
N ILE A 249 -16.64 4.97 -22.21
CA ILE A 249 -15.56 5.59 -23.01
C ILE A 249 -15.43 4.89 -24.36
N PHE A 250 -15.32 3.56 -24.35
CA PHE A 250 -15.03 2.80 -25.56
C PHE A 250 -16.27 2.62 -26.46
N LYS A 251 -17.47 2.52 -25.88
CA LYS A 251 -18.74 2.62 -26.63
C LYS A 251 -18.85 3.95 -27.37
N ASP A 252 -18.57 5.07 -26.72
CA ASP A 252 -18.69 6.39 -27.36
C ASP A 252 -17.58 6.61 -28.40
N ILE A 253 -16.35 6.08 -28.20
CA ILE A 253 -15.30 6.07 -29.24
C ILE A 253 -15.71 5.21 -30.44
N GLY A 254 -16.16 3.97 -30.23
CA GLY A 254 -16.57 3.05 -31.29
C GLY A 254 -17.83 3.46 -32.04
N GLN A 255 -18.71 4.25 -31.41
CA GLN A 255 -19.85 4.88 -32.06
C GLN A 255 -19.44 6.03 -33.00
N ASN A 256 -18.50 6.89 -32.58
CA ASN A 256 -18.11 8.08 -33.35
C ASN A 256 -17.05 7.81 -34.43
N PHE A 257 -16.15 6.85 -34.21
CA PHE A 257 -14.99 6.60 -35.09
C PHE A 257 -14.82 5.15 -35.56
N GLY A 258 -15.49 4.19 -34.90
CA GLY A 258 -15.43 2.78 -35.25
C GLY A 258 -16.35 2.41 -36.45
N PRO A 259 -16.05 1.34 -37.20
CA PRO A 259 -15.08 0.30 -36.87
C PRO A 259 -13.62 0.65 -37.22
N PHE A 260 -12.70 0.20 -36.37
CA PHE A 260 -11.26 0.31 -36.63
C PHE A 260 -10.75 -0.88 -37.44
N SER A 261 -9.86 -0.63 -38.40
CA SER A 261 -9.19 -1.69 -39.15
C SER A 261 -8.10 -2.38 -38.32
N LEU A 262 -7.43 -1.64 -37.43
CA LEU A 262 -6.36 -2.17 -36.58
C LEU A 262 -6.31 -1.41 -35.24
N SER A 263 -6.07 -2.09 -34.13
CA SER A 263 -5.97 -1.44 -32.82
C SER A 263 -4.84 -1.99 -31.94
N ALA A 264 -4.30 -1.15 -31.07
CA ALA A 264 -3.34 -1.53 -30.04
C ALA A 264 -3.95 -1.22 -28.66
N ILE A 265 -4.10 -2.24 -27.82
CA ILE A 265 -4.86 -2.19 -26.57
C ILE A 265 -3.98 -2.78 -25.45
N PRO A 266 -3.82 -2.10 -24.29
CA PRO A 266 -3.00 -2.61 -23.19
C PRO A 266 -3.62 -3.88 -22.60
N ILE A 267 -2.77 -4.85 -22.28
CA ILE A 267 -3.16 -6.07 -21.57
C ILE A 267 -2.30 -6.36 -20.34
N GLY A 268 -1.25 -5.57 -20.07
CA GLY A 268 -0.34 -5.76 -18.92
C GLY A 268 -0.59 -4.78 -17.77
N CYS A 269 0.09 -4.99 -16.63
CA CYS A 269 0.06 -4.10 -15.46
C CYS A 269 -1.31 -4.04 -14.75
N TYR A 270 -2.04 -5.17 -14.67
CA TYR A 270 -3.42 -5.21 -14.21
C TYR A 270 -3.64 -5.76 -12.79
N GLU A 271 -2.67 -6.45 -12.17
CA GLU A 271 -2.81 -6.97 -10.80
C GLU A 271 -2.00 -6.18 -9.75
N PRO A 272 -2.46 -6.03 -8.50
CA PRO A 272 -3.78 -6.37 -7.95
C PRO A 272 -4.93 -5.58 -8.59
N ARG A 273 -6.01 -6.25 -9.02
CA ARG A 273 -7.23 -5.57 -9.55
C ARG A 273 -7.74 -4.48 -8.62
N GLU A 274 -7.64 -4.67 -7.30
CA GLU A 274 -8.12 -3.71 -6.29
C GLU A 274 -7.38 -2.35 -6.33
N VAL A 275 -6.20 -2.29 -6.95
CA VAL A 275 -5.41 -1.06 -7.15
C VAL A 275 -5.39 -0.64 -8.62
N PHE A 276 -5.28 -1.61 -9.53
CA PHE A 276 -4.99 -1.33 -10.94
C PHE A 276 -6.23 -1.26 -11.84
N SER A 277 -7.40 -1.81 -11.47
CA SER A 277 -8.57 -1.89 -12.36
C SER A 277 -9.05 -0.57 -12.97
N VAL A 278 -9.01 0.52 -12.21
CA VAL A 278 -9.46 1.85 -12.67
C VAL A 278 -8.43 2.53 -13.59
N GLN A 279 -7.19 2.00 -13.69
CA GLN A 279 -6.10 2.61 -14.46
C GLN A 279 -5.45 1.68 -15.51
N HIS A 280 -5.58 0.35 -15.40
CA HIS A 280 -5.16 -0.63 -16.40
C HIS A 280 -6.17 -1.79 -16.50
N ALA A 281 -6.64 -2.03 -17.72
CA ALA A 281 -7.54 -3.12 -18.06
C ALA A 281 -6.84 -4.47 -17.90
N CYS A 282 -7.52 -5.45 -17.31
CA CYS A 282 -7.09 -6.85 -17.42
C CYS A 282 -7.42 -7.39 -18.83
N PRO A 283 -6.85 -8.53 -19.26
CA PRO A 283 -7.06 -9.03 -20.63
C PRO A 283 -8.53 -9.29 -20.99
N SER A 284 -9.38 -9.70 -20.05
CA SER A 284 -10.83 -9.85 -20.29
C SER A 284 -11.54 -8.51 -20.47
N GLU A 285 -11.16 -7.47 -19.73
CA GLU A 285 -11.62 -6.09 -19.97
C GLU A 285 -11.11 -5.54 -21.30
N ALA A 286 -9.87 -5.85 -21.70
CA ALA A 286 -9.33 -5.46 -22.99
C ALA A 286 -10.12 -6.09 -24.17
N VAL A 287 -10.65 -7.31 -24.02
CA VAL A 287 -11.56 -7.93 -25.01
C VAL A 287 -12.87 -7.15 -25.12
N ILE A 288 -13.39 -6.60 -24.01
CA ILE A 288 -14.56 -5.71 -24.05
C ILE A 288 -14.21 -4.40 -24.78
N ILE A 289 -13.06 -3.78 -24.48
CA ILE A 289 -12.57 -2.59 -25.20
C ILE A 289 -12.51 -2.85 -26.72
N HIS A 290 -11.91 -3.98 -27.13
CA HIS A 290 -11.82 -4.42 -28.53
C HIS A 290 -13.19 -4.50 -29.22
N GLN A 291 -14.19 -5.10 -28.54
CA GLN A 291 -15.56 -5.19 -29.03
C GLN A 291 -16.24 -3.81 -29.13
N GLU A 292 -16.10 -2.97 -28.11
CA GLU A 292 -16.80 -1.69 -28.01
C GLU A 292 -16.27 -0.63 -28.98
N VAL A 293 -14.95 -0.56 -29.19
CA VAL A 293 -14.37 0.27 -30.26
C VAL A 293 -14.66 -0.29 -31.66
N ARG A 294 -15.24 -1.50 -31.76
CA ARG A 294 -15.57 -2.22 -33.00
C ARG A 294 -14.32 -2.47 -33.85
N SER A 295 -13.25 -2.96 -33.22
CA SER A 295 -12.00 -3.27 -33.94
C SER A 295 -12.12 -4.55 -34.76
N LYS A 296 -11.61 -4.55 -35.99
CA LYS A 296 -11.53 -5.74 -36.87
C LYS A 296 -10.33 -6.64 -36.52
N LEU A 297 -9.27 -6.05 -35.96
CA LEU A 297 -8.05 -6.74 -35.56
C LEU A 297 -7.35 -5.94 -34.46
N SER A 298 -6.97 -6.58 -33.36
CA SER A 298 -6.27 -5.93 -32.24
C SER A 298 -5.00 -6.66 -31.82
N VAL A 299 -4.03 -5.89 -31.34
CA VAL A 299 -2.75 -6.35 -30.79
C VAL A 299 -2.64 -5.97 -29.31
N GLY A 300 -2.29 -6.96 -28.47
CA GLY A 300 -2.06 -6.75 -27.04
C GLY A 300 -0.71 -6.11 -26.78
N ILE A 301 -0.70 -4.94 -26.12
CA ILE A 301 0.50 -4.14 -25.80
C ILE A 301 0.68 -3.97 -24.28
N HIS A 302 1.68 -3.18 -23.86
CA HIS A 302 2.00 -2.85 -22.46
C HIS A 302 2.54 -4.02 -21.59
N TRP A 303 2.48 -5.26 -22.08
CA TRP A 303 3.01 -6.44 -21.40
C TRP A 303 4.49 -6.73 -21.75
N GLY A 304 5.13 -7.59 -20.96
CA GLY A 304 6.40 -8.27 -21.27
C GLY A 304 7.68 -7.42 -21.21
N ALA A 305 7.63 -6.13 -21.57
CA ALA A 305 8.82 -5.29 -21.65
C ALA A 305 9.38 -4.87 -20.29
N PHE A 306 8.52 -4.46 -19.35
CA PHE A 306 8.90 -4.09 -17.99
C PHE A 306 8.05 -4.86 -16.98
N ARG A 307 8.63 -5.18 -15.82
CA ARG A 307 7.84 -5.60 -14.66
C ARG A 307 7.40 -4.37 -13.91
N MET A 308 6.10 -4.15 -13.76
CA MET A 308 5.54 -2.93 -13.15
C MET A 308 4.64 -3.21 -11.94
N THR A 309 4.08 -4.42 -11.84
CA THR A 309 3.42 -4.93 -10.63
C THR A 309 4.21 -6.08 -10.01
N THR A 310 3.70 -6.63 -8.91
CA THR A 310 4.25 -7.81 -8.23
C THR A 310 3.41 -9.09 -8.36
N ARG A 311 2.19 -9.01 -8.91
CA ARG A 311 1.26 -10.15 -8.93
C ARG A 311 1.23 -10.88 -10.27
N GLU A 312 1.15 -10.20 -11.41
CA GLU A 312 1.15 -10.91 -12.70
C GLU A 312 2.53 -11.47 -13.10
N GLY A 313 2.51 -12.58 -13.85
CA GLY A 313 3.67 -13.13 -14.54
C GLY A 313 4.04 -12.28 -15.76
N LEU A 314 5.33 -12.21 -16.11
CA LEU A 314 5.80 -11.38 -17.24
C LEU A 314 5.20 -11.80 -18.60
N LEU A 315 4.90 -13.11 -18.75
CA LEU A 315 4.32 -13.73 -19.93
C LEU A 315 2.88 -14.22 -19.71
N GLN A 316 2.27 -13.90 -18.56
CA GLN A 316 0.88 -14.23 -18.24
C GLN A 316 -0.15 -13.45 -19.09
N PRO A 317 0.02 -12.14 -19.40
CA PRO A 317 -1.00 -11.39 -20.14
C PRO A 317 -1.42 -11.99 -21.51
N PRO A 318 -0.50 -12.55 -22.34
CA PRO A 318 -0.87 -13.34 -23.52
C PRO A 318 -1.74 -14.57 -23.23
N GLU A 319 -1.50 -15.27 -22.12
CA GLU A 319 -2.19 -16.49 -21.72
C GLU A 319 -3.62 -16.18 -21.27
N ASP A 320 -3.76 -15.19 -20.38
CA ASP A 320 -5.02 -14.62 -19.91
C ASP A 320 -5.83 -13.98 -21.07
N LEU A 321 -5.18 -13.36 -22.06
CA LEU A 321 -5.85 -12.85 -23.27
C LEU A 321 -6.41 -13.99 -24.13
N ARG A 322 -5.65 -15.08 -24.31
CA ARG A 322 -6.10 -16.25 -25.08
C ARG A 322 -7.33 -16.88 -24.40
N GLU A 323 -7.31 -17.02 -23.08
CA GLU A 323 -8.45 -17.54 -22.31
C GLU A 323 -9.68 -16.62 -22.43
N ALA A 324 -9.52 -15.30 -22.25
CA ALA A 324 -10.61 -14.34 -22.43
C ALA A 324 -11.23 -14.37 -23.85
N MET A 325 -10.41 -14.55 -24.88
CA MET A 325 -10.87 -14.69 -26.26
C MET A 325 -11.56 -16.03 -26.53
N GLU A 326 -11.14 -17.11 -25.86
CA GLU A 326 -11.82 -18.41 -25.90
C GLU A 326 -13.18 -18.36 -25.18
N GLU A 327 -13.28 -17.72 -24.01
CA GLU A 327 -14.57 -17.47 -23.34
C GLU A 327 -15.55 -16.69 -24.23
N ALA A 328 -15.08 -15.59 -24.83
CA ALA A 328 -15.95 -14.71 -25.62
C ALA A 328 -16.50 -15.42 -26.87
N ARG A 329 -15.67 -16.26 -27.53
CA ARG A 329 -16.09 -17.16 -28.61
C ARG A 329 -17.11 -18.21 -28.12
N GLN A 330 -16.88 -18.83 -26.97
CA GLN A 330 -17.81 -19.81 -26.38
C GLN A 330 -19.20 -19.20 -26.06
N ARG A 331 -19.24 -17.92 -25.66
CA ARG A 331 -20.47 -17.13 -25.44
C ARG A 331 -21.25 -16.81 -26.74
N ARG A 332 -20.88 -17.42 -27.88
CA ARG A 332 -21.43 -17.20 -29.23
C ARG A 332 -21.35 -15.75 -29.72
N GLN A 333 -20.46 -14.94 -29.14
CA GLN A 333 -20.17 -13.61 -29.67
C GLN A 333 -19.31 -13.79 -30.93
N ASN A 334 -19.69 -13.12 -32.03
CA ASN A 334 -18.88 -13.07 -33.24
C ASN A 334 -17.73 -12.05 -33.05
N VAL A 335 -16.78 -12.39 -32.19
CA VAL A 335 -15.65 -11.52 -31.84
C VAL A 335 -14.61 -11.55 -32.97
N ALA A 336 -14.14 -10.37 -33.36
CA ALA A 336 -13.06 -10.23 -34.32
C ALA A 336 -11.72 -10.71 -33.72
N GLU A 337 -10.63 -10.62 -34.49
CA GLU A 337 -9.35 -11.16 -34.00
C GLU A 337 -8.66 -10.20 -33.03
N PHE A 338 -8.24 -10.73 -31.88
CA PHE A 338 -7.39 -10.03 -30.91
C PHE A 338 -6.33 -11.03 -30.44
N ARG A 339 -5.04 -10.70 -30.64
CA ARG A 339 -3.92 -11.56 -30.27
C ARG A 339 -2.70 -10.76 -29.82
N THR A 340 -1.71 -11.44 -29.26
CA THR A 340 -0.35 -10.89 -29.11
C THR A 340 0.50 -11.25 -30.33
N ILE A 341 1.55 -10.47 -30.57
CA ILE A 341 2.62 -10.73 -31.55
C ILE A 341 3.98 -10.58 -30.85
N LYS A 342 5.09 -11.00 -31.45
CA LYS A 342 6.43 -10.83 -30.88
C LYS A 342 6.92 -9.39 -31.00
N VAL A 343 7.89 -8.99 -30.17
CA VAL A 343 8.54 -7.69 -30.30
C VAL A 343 9.35 -7.65 -31.59
N GLY A 344 9.11 -6.66 -32.45
CA GLY A 344 9.67 -6.58 -33.80
C GLY A 344 8.84 -7.31 -34.87
N GLU A 345 7.72 -7.94 -34.49
CA GLU A 345 6.76 -8.48 -35.45
C GLU A 345 5.84 -7.38 -35.99
N LYS A 346 5.36 -7.57 -37.22
CA LYS A 346 4.46 -6.67 -37.94
C LYS A 346 3.23 -7.42 -38.43
N ILE A 347 2.07 -6.79 -38.33
CA ILE A 347 0.76 -7.33 -38.71
C ILE A 347 0.01 -6.28 -39.52
N CYS A 348 -0.82 -6.70 -40.49
CA CYS A 348 -1.58 -5.79 -41.36
C CYS A 348 -3.09 -6.06 -41.34
N TRP A 349 -3.85 -5.05 -41.74
CA TRP A 349 -5.23 -5.21 -42.21
C TRP A 349 -5.37 -4.62 -43.62
N PRO A 350 -5.63 -5.44 -44.66
CA PRO A 350 -5.89 -4.95 -46.01
C PRO A 350 -7.34 -4.47 -46.17
N LEU A 351 -7.56 -3.52 -47.08
CA LEU A 351 -8.90 -3.20 -47.57
C LEU A 351 -9.19 -3.93 -48.90
N PRO A 352 -10.44 -4.30 -49.18
CA PRO A 352 -10.83 -4.72 -50.52
C PRO A 352 -10.63 -3.54 -51.51
N PRO A 353 -10.23 -3.79 -52.77
CA PRO A 353 -10.15 -2.74 -53.77
C PRO A 353 -11.49 -2.00 -53.90
N ALA A 354 -11.44 -0.66 -53.96
CA ALA A 354 -12.64 0.14 -54.13
C ALA A 354 -13.38 -0.27 -55.41
N ALA A 355 -14.65 -0.63 -55.28
CA ALA A 355 -15.48 -0.99 -56.43
C ALA A 355 -15.53 0.21 -57.40
N ALA A 356 -15.16 -0.03 -58.67
CA ALA A 356 -15.01 1.04 -59.65
C ALA A 356 -16.35 1.73 -59.90
N HIS A 357 -16.52 2.94 -59.35
CA HIS A 357 -17.69 3.77 -59.59
C HIS A 357 -17.76 4.14 -61.07
N LEU A 358 -18.72 3.52 -61.77
CA LEU A 358 -19.07 3.81 -63.15
C LEU A 358 -19.38 5.31 -63.28
N ARG A 359 -18.59 6.02 -64.10
CA ARG A 359 -18.81 7.45 -64.38
C ARG A 359 -20.13 7.65 -65.13
N PRO A 360 -21.06 8.49 -64.63
CA PRO A 360 -22.11 9.06 -65.46
C PRO A 360 -21.49 9.99 -66.53
N VAL A 361 -22.12 10.08 -67.69
CA VAL A 361 -21.63 10.88 -68.82
C VAL A 361 -22.29 12.26 -68.86
N MET A 362 -21.45 13.28 -69.05
CA MET A 362 -21.70 14.69 -69.43
C MET A 362 -23.13 15.27 -69.46
N SER A 363 -23.28 16.40 -68.77
CA SER A 363 -23.93 17.59 -69.35
C SER A 363 -23.14 18.84 -68.92
N GLY A 364 -23.02 19.85 -69.80
CA GLY A 364 -22.15 21.01 -69.59
C GLY A 364 -22.91 22.32 -69.40
N GLY A 365 -22.21 23.34 -68.88
CA GLY A 365 -22.66 24.73 -68.77
C GLY A 365 -21.51 25.63 -68.35
N GLY A 366 -21.28 26.74 -69.07
CA GLY A 366 -20.14 27.65 -68.86
C GLY A 366 -20.52 28.98 -68.23
N GLY A 367 -19.53 29.71 -67.69
CA GLY A 367 -19.66 31.05 -67.13
C GLY A 367 -18.31 31.76 -67.04
N ASN A 368 -18.28 33.09 -67.22
CA ASN A 368 -17.06 33.91 -67.43
C ASN A 368 -16.73 34.86 -66.25
N SER A 369 -15.65 35.64 -66.41
CA SER A 369 -15.15 36.80 -65.62
C SER A 369 -14.28 36.46 -64.38
N LEU A 370 -13.03 36.95 -64.23
CA LEU A 370 -12.46 38.34 -64.21
C LEU A 370 -12.84 39.11 -62.92
N SER A 371 -11.99 39.85 -62.20
CA SER A 371 -10.53 40.16 -62.24
C SER A 371 -10.09 40.54 -60.78
N ALA A 372 -8.90 41.06 -60.38
CA ALA A 372 -7.65 41.54 -61.00
C ALA A 372 -6.49 41.32 -59.96
N ALA A 373 -5.21 41.13 -60.28
CA ALA A 373 -4.16 42.01 -60.84
C ALA A 373 -3.46 43.02 -59.87
N ALA A 374 -2.11 42.96 -59.83
CA ALA A 374 -1.13 43.97 -59.38
C ALA A 374 -1.02 44.35 -57.87
N SER A 375 0.10 44.88 -57.35
CA SER A 375 1.53 44.69 -57.70
C SER A 375 2.49 45.24 -56.61
N ALA A 376 3.76 44.80 -56.65
CA ALA A 376 5.02 45.46 -56.26
C ALA A 376 5.13 46.40 -55.02
N GLY A 377 6.13 46.14 -54.17
CA GLY A 377 6.71 47.12 -53.23
C GLY A 377 8.03 46.62 -52.62
N ARG A 378 9.17 47.27 -52.93
CA ARG A 378 10.50 46.97 -52.35
C ARG A 378 11.02 48.18 -51.60
N CYS A 379 11.94 47.99 -50.64
CA CYS A 379 13.12 48.85 -50.53
C CYS A 379 14.28 48.20 -49.74
N SER A 380 15.50 48.69 -50.02
CA SER A 380 16.79 48.36 -49.40
C SER A 380 17.24 49.54 -48.46
N HIS A 381 18.39 49.62 -47.76
CA HIS A 381 19.76 49.12 -47.91
C HIS A 381 20.55 49.06 -46.57
N ALA A 382 21.64 48.27 -46.54
CA ALA A 382 23.02 48.44 -45.98
C ALA A 382 23.34 49.48 -44.84
N SER A 383 24.47 49.45 -44.08
CA SER A 383 25.80 48.80 -44.29
C SER A 383 26.72 48.76 -43.03
N ALA A 384 27.82 47.97 -43.10
CA ALA A 384 29.21 48.25 -42.63
C ALA A 384 29.74 48.11 -41.14
N TYR A 385 30.90 47.41 -41.03
CA TYR A 385 32.18 47.71 -40.31
C TYR A 385 32.50 47.43 -38.79
N VAL A 386 33.02 46.21 -38.50
CA VAL A 386 34.43 45.82 -38.14
C VAL A 386 35.33 46.59 -37.09
N ARG A 387 35.64 45.90 -35.95
CA ARG A 387 36.89 45.89 -35.08
C ARG A 387 37.34 47.21 -34.36
N SER A 388 38.26 47.26 -33.34
CA SER A 388 39.24 46.32 -32.72
C SER A 388 39.71 46.69 -31.27
N ARG A 389 40.19 45.70 -30.46
CA ARG A 389 41.21 45.75 -29.34
C ARG A 389 41.01 46.73 -28.13
N ALA A 390 41.53 46.56 -26.90
CA ALA A 390 42.11 45.47 -26.05
C ALA A 390 42.20 46.02 -24.56
N SER A 391 42.91 45.56 -23.50
CA SER A 391 43.90 44.47 -23.23
C SER A 391 44.08 44.20 -21.70
N ARG A 392 44.75 43.09 -21.31
CA ARG A 392 45.53 42.81 -20.06
C ARG A 392 44.91 42.88 -18.63
N ALA A 393 45.06 41.76 -17.89
CA ALA A 393 45.77 41.68 -16.59
C ALA A 393 46.23 40.23 -16.29
N GLN A 394 47.19 40.00 -15.37
CA GLN A 394 47.72 38.66 -15.00
C GLN A 394 48.06 38.57 -13.50
N ARG A 395 47.84 37.38 -12.87
CA ARG A 395 48.54 36.72 -11.72
C ARG A 395 47.57 35.72 -11.02
N SER A 396 47.98 34.66 -10.30
CA SER A 396 49.28 33.97 -10.14
C SER A 396 49.04 32.50 -9.71
N ARG A 397 50.08 31.65 -9.72
CA ARG A 397 50.06 30.25 -9.23
C ARG A 397 50.26 30.17 -7.70
N ARG A 398 49.67 29.16 -7.02
CA ARG A 398 50.39 27.93 -6.59
C ARG A 398 49.49 26.89 -5.88
N SER A 399 50.07 25.71 -5.69
CA SER A 399 49.47 24.47 -5.18
C SER A 399 49.83 24.20 -3.71
N GLY A 400 49.00 23.41 -3.01
CA GLY A 400 49.31 22.80 -1.72
C GLY A 400 48.35 21.66 -1.41
N GLN A 401 48.87 20.45 -1.19
CA GLN A 401 48.09 19.30 -0.71
C GLN A 401 48.16 19.21 0.82
N GLN A 402 47.10 18.71 1.45
CA GLN A 402 47.25 17.60 2.40
C GLN A 402 45.92 16.85 2.56
N ALA A 403 46.01 15.54 2.83
CA ALA A 403 44.84 14.68 3.05
C ALA A 403 44.63 14.48 4.56
N GLY A 404 43.38 14.55 4.99
CA GLY A 404 42.93 14.16 6.34
C GLY A 404 41.98 12.97 6.25
N ALA A 405 42.14 11.97 7.12
CA ALA A 405 41.35 10.75 7.08
C ALA A 405 39.86 10.99 7.41
N GLY A 406 38.97 10.29 6.71
CA GLY A 406 37.52 10.47 6.84
C GLY A 406 36.92 9.71 8.02
N GLU A 407 36.75 10.37 9.17
CA GLU A 407 35.82 9.89 10.21
C GLU A 407 34.36 10.18 9.82
N SER A 408 33.53 9.13 9.83
CA SER A 408 32.13 9.21 9.42
C SER A 408 31.27 10.03 10.39
N LEU A 409 30.15 10.56 9.88
CA LEU A 409 29.18 11.32 10.68
C LEU A 409 28.60 10.50 11.85
N LEU A 410 28.53 9.18 11.70
CA LEU A 410 28.13 8.23 12.74
C LEU A 410 29.17 8.14 13.87
N GLY A 411 30.47 8.28 13.57
CA GLY A 411 31.51 8.29 14.61
C GLY A 411 31.25 9.38 15.65
N ARG A 412 31.07 10.62 15.20
CA ARG A 412 30.88 11.81 16.05
C ARG A 412 29.56 11.85 16.82
N LEU A 413 28.55 11.09 16.38
CA LEU A 413 27.27 10.95 17.07
C LEU A 413 27.31 9.95 18.24
N TRP A 414 28.23 8.98 18.20
CA TRP A 414 28.31 7.88 19.17
C TRP A 414 29.55 7.96 20.07
N TRP A 415 30.63 8.57 19.58
CA TRP A 415 31.90 8.75 20.26
C TRP A 415 32.29 10.24 20.20
N GLY A 416 31.84 11.00 21.19
CA GLY A 416 32.47 12.29 21.49
C GLY A 416 33.91 12.06 21.98
N PRO A 417 34.78 13.09 21.94
CA PRO A 417 36.16 12.97 22.41
C PRO A 417 36.21 12.45 23.85
N GLU A 418 37.19 11.61 24.16
CA GLU A 418 37.38 11.12 25.53
C GLU A 418 37.77 12.30 26.43
N ALA A 419 36.88 12.65 27.37
CA ALA A 419 37.10 13.72 28.33
C ALA A 419 38.47 13.55 29.01
N THR A 420 39.28 14.62 29.00
CA THR A 420 40.64 14.61 29.53
C THR A 420 40.64 14.39 31.05
N LYS A 421 41.80 14.44 31.69
CA LYS A 421 41.84 14.34 33.15
C LYS A 421 41.26 15.61 33.81
N GLU A 422 41.57 16.78 33.25
CA GLU A 422 41.09 18.08 33.74
C GLU A 422 39.56 18.23 33.60
N ASP A 423 38.95 17.73 32.52
CA ASP A 423 37.48 17.67 32.34
C ASP A 423 36.75 16.88 33.46
N ARG A 424 37.46 16.00 34.17
CA ARG A 424 36.89 15.15 35.24
C ARG A 424 37.05 15.78 36.61
N ASP A 425 38.15 16.48 36.82
CA ASP A 425 38.46 17.14 38.08
C ASP A 425 37.67 18.47 38.18
N ALA A 426 37.41 19.16 37.06
CA ALA A 426 36.50 20.30 36.96
C ALA A 426 34.99 19.94 37.10
N ALA A 427 34.64 18.65 37.17
CA ALA A 427 33.27 18.18 37.35
C ALA A 427 32.89 17.94 38.83
N ILE A 428 33.72 18.40 39.78
CA ILE A 428 33.56 18.19 41.22
C ILE A 428 33.53 19.52 41.99
N GLU A 429 32.70 20.45 41.53
CA GLU A 429 32.09 21.45 42.43
C GLU A 429 30.62 21.09 42.67
N PRO A 430 30.15 21.03 43.93
CA PRO A 430 28.75 20.79 44.23
C PRO A 430 27.96 22.06 43.89
N SER A 431 27.23 22.02 42.78
CA SER A 431 26.27 23.07 42.41
C SER A 431 25.40 23.45 43.61
N GLU A 432 25.34 24.76 43.93
CA GLU A 432 24.81 25.27 45.18
C GLU A 432 23.46 24.67 45.57
N THR A 433 23.27 24.44 46.86
CA THR A 433 22.06 23.84 47.40
C THR A 433 20.87 24.78 47.24
N VAL A 434 20.15 24.66 46.12
CA VAL A 434 18.78 25.15 45.99
C VAL A 434 17.98 24.53 47.13
N GLY A 435 17.58 25.36 48.09
CA GLY A 435 16.83 24.94 49.26
C GLY A 435 15.51 24.25 48.87
N PRO A 436 14.90 23.47 49.78
CA PRO A 436 13.70 22.70 49.46
C PRO A 436 12.54 23.61 49.06
N GLU A 437 12.28 23.74 47.75
CA GLU A 437 11.06 24.36 47.20
C GLU A 437 9.86 23.69 47.91
N PRO A 438 8.92 24.45 48.50
CA PRO A 438 7.90 23.89 49.37
C PRO A 438 7.10 22.82 48.65
N LEU A 439 7.30 21.58 49.11
CA LEU A 439 6.96 20.39 48.35
C LEU A 439 5.43 20.29 48.19
N ARG A 440 4.91 20.81 47.07
CA ARG A 440 3.52 20.64 46.65
C ARG A 440 3.25 19.14 46.57
N ARG A 441 2.68 18.60 47.65
CA ARG A 441 2.51 17.17 47.87
C ARG A 441 1.87 16.54 46.64
N SER A 442 2.50 15.50 46.11
CA SER A 442 1.79 14.56 45.25
C SER A 442 0.60 14.05 46.07
N LEU A 443 -0.62 14.43 45.68
CA LEU A 443 -1.85 14.10 46.41
C LEU A 443 -2.06 12.58 46.54
N LEU A 444 -1.40 11.80 45.67
CA LEU A 444 -1.32 10.36 45.72
C LEU A 444 0.10 9.90 46.10
N THR A 445 0.18 8.93 47.00
CA THR A 445 1.38 8.10 47.24
C THR A 445 1.62 7.17 46.04
N GLU A 446 2.80 6.53 45.93
CA GLU A 446 3.03 5.55 44.85
C GLU A 446 2.01 4.40 44.86
N ARG A 447 1.56 3.96 46.05
CA ARG A 447 0.50 2.96 46.19
C ARG A 447 -0.85 3.49 45.69
N GLY A 448 -1.22 4.72 46.08
CA GLY A 448 -2.44 5.37 45.62
C GLY A 448 -2.46 5.53 44.10
N LEU A 449 -1.37 6.02 43.52
CA LEU A 449 -1.22 6.19 42.07
C LEU A 449 -1.36 4.84 41.32
N PHE A 450 -0.71 3.78 41.80
CA PHE A 450 -0.83 2.46 41.18
C PHE A 450 -2.27 1.92 41.23
N LEU A 451 -2.97 2.05 42.37
CA LEU A 451 -4.36 1.63 42.50
C LEU A 451 -5.30 2.45 41.60
N SER A 452 -5.07 3.77 41.47
CA SER A 452 -5.80 4.63 40.53
C SER A 452 -5.58 4.21 39.06
N LEU A 453 -4.36 3.81 38.69
CA LEU A 453 -4.06 3.32 37.34
C LEU A 453 -4.74 1.97 37.05
N VAL A 454 -4.77 1.06 38.02
CA VAL A 454 -5.51 -0.22 37.91
C VAL A 454 -7.00 0.04 37.72
N ALA A 455 -7.61 0.89 38.57
CA ALA A 455 -9.02 1.25 38.45
C ALA A 455 -9.34 1.90 37.09
N PHE A 456 -8.49 2.84 36.63
CA PHE A 456 -8.64 3.51 35.34
C PHE A 456 -8.57 2.53 34.16
N ARG A 457 -7.58 1.63 34.13
CA ARG A 457 -7.46 0.65 33.04
C ARG A 457 -8.57 -0.40 33.09
N CYS A 458 -9.05 -0.80 34.27
CA CYS A 458 -10.21 -1.69 34.40
C CYS A 458 -11.48 -1.02 33.85
N ALA A 459 -11.73 0.25 34.18
CA ALA A 459 -12.83 1.01 33.57
C ALA A 459 -12.69 1.10 32.04
N ASN A 460 -11.48 1.34 31.53
CA ASN A 460 -11.18 1.35 30.10
C ASN A 460 -11.42 -0.02 29.41
N ALA A 461 -11.17 -1.14 30.10
CA ALA A 461 -11.50 -2.48 29.60
C ALA A 461 -13.01 -2.75 29.55
N LEU A 462 -13.77 -2.21 30.51
CA LEU A 462 -15.23 -2.32 30.54
C LEU A 462 -15.87 -1.50 29.43
N LEU A 463 -15.36 -0.28 29.17
CA LEU A 463 -15.72 0.58 28.03
C LEU A 463 -15.40 -0.05 26.66
N LEU A 464 -14.63 -1.14 26.59
CA LEU A 464 -14.23 -1.77 25.34
C LEU A 464 -15.31 -2.74 24.82
N HIS A 465 -16.02 -2.30 23.77
CA HIS A 465 -17.11 -3.02 23.09
C HIS A 465 -16.80 -3.41 21.63
N THR A 466 -15.60 -3.09 21.14
CA THR A 466 -15.16 -3.32 19.75
C THR A 466 -14.04 -4.37 19.67
N HIS A 467 -13.80 -4.91 18.47
CA HIS A 467 -12.57 -5.66 18.15
C HIS A 467 -11.59 -4.77 17.35
N PHE A 468 -10.37 -5.22 17.11
CA PHE A 468 -9.39 -4.48 16.30
C PHE A 468 -8.68 -5.37 15.25
N VAL A 469 -8.11 -6.50 15.67
CA VAL A 469 -7.39 -7.42 14.77
C VAL A 469 -7.67 -8.88 15.14
N PRO A 470 -7.61 -9.82 14.17
CA PRO A 470 -7.76 -11.27 14.41
C PRO A 470 -6.95 -11.81 15.60
N ASP A 471 -5.70 -11.40 15.73
CA ASP A 471 -4.77 -11.81 16.81
C ASP A 471 -5.30 -11.51 18.23
N GLU A 472 -6.27 -10.61 18.39
CA GLU A 472 -6.93 -10.35 19.69
C GLU A 472 -7.64 -11.60 20.22
N PHE A 473 -8.09 -12.50 19.34
CA PHE A 473 -8.79 -13.73 19.70
C PHE A 473 -8.00 -14.98 19.30
N TRP A 474 -7.55 -15.02 18.04
CA TRP A 474 -7.06 -16.23 17.38
C TRP A 474 -5.61 -16.61 17.72
N GLN A 475 -4.87 -15.72 18.39
CA GLN A 475 -3.56 -16.01 18.99
C GLN A 475 -3.55 -15.90 20.52
N SER A 476 -4.72 -15.75 21.16
CA SER A 476 -4.82 -15.66 22.62
C SER A 476 -6.03 -16.37 23.19
N VAL A 477 -7.22 -15.76 23.20
CA VAL A 477 -8.36 -16.28 23.97
C VAL A 477 -9.08 -17.48 23.35
N GLU A 478 -9.09 -17.66 22.01
CA GLU A 478 -9.60 -18.91 21.40
C GLU A 478 -8.69 -20.10 21.73
N VAL A 479 -7.38 -19.87 21.63
CA VAL A 479 -6.32 -20.85 21.94
C VAL A 479 -6.40 -21.26 23.42
N ALA A 480 -6.55 -20.27 24.31
CA ALA A 480 -6.73 -20.47 25.74
C ALA A 480 -8.05 -21.19 26.07
N HIS A 481 -9.15 -20.84 25.40
CA HIS A 481 -10.45 -21.49 25.56
C HIS A 481 -10.32 -22.99 25.23
N ARG A 482 -9.81 -23.33 24.04
CA ARG A 482 -9.59 -24.72 23.63
C ARG A 482 -8.69 -25.48 24.60
N SER A 483 -7.66 -24.82 25.15
CA SER A 483 -6.73 -25.41 26.10
C SER A 483 -7.36 -25.69 27.47
N ALA A 484 -8.30 -24.87 27.93
CA ALA A 484 -8.98 -25.05 29.22
C ALA A 484 -10.17 -26.02 29.14
N PHE A 485 -11.02 -25.85 28.12
CA PHE A 485 -12.32 -26.52 27.98
C PHE A 485 -12.33 -27.72 27.02
N GLY A 486 -11.26 -27.93 26.24
CA GLY A 486 -11.10 -29.07 25.33
C GLY A 486 -11.75 -28.90 23.94
N TYR A 487 -12.59 -27.89 23.73
CA TYR A 487 -13.25 -27.60 22.45
C TYR A 487 -12.96 -26.19 21.93
N GLY A 488 -12.91 -26.07 20.59
CA GLY A 488 -12.56 -24.84 19.87
C GLY A 488 -11.58 -25.08 18.71
N HIS A 489 -11.40 -24.05 17.87
CA HIS A 489 -10.59 -24.10 16.66
C HIS A 489 -9.14 -23.62 16.90
N LEU A 490 -8.18 -24.12 16.09
CA LEU A 490 -6.80 -23.61 16.05
C LEU A 490 -6.44 -23.19 14.62
N THR A 491 -5.92 -21.98 14.46
CA THR A 491 -5.33 -21.52 13.20
C THR A 491 -4.12 -22.40 12.82
N TRP A 492 -3.77 -22.41 11.54
CA TRP A 492 -2.62 -23.14 11.02
C TRP A 492 -1.30 -22.83 11.75
N GLU A 493 -1.15 -21.59 12.25
CA GLU A 493 0.03 -21.12 12.98
C GLU A 493 0.34 -21.99 14.21
N TRP A 494 -0.71 -22.47 14.88
CA TRP A 494 -0.60 -23.38 16.01
C TRP A 494 -0.37 -24.82 15.56
N GLN A 495 -0.94 -25.25 14.43
CA GLN A 495 -0.70 -26.59 13.88
C GLN A 495 0.76 -26.77 13.42
N ALA A 496 1.34 -25.74 12.80
CA ALA A 496 2.73 -25.70 12.36
C ALA A 496 3.72 -25.31 13.49
N GLY A 497 3.24 -24.79 14.63
CA GLY A 497 4.05 -24.51 15.82
C GLY A 497 4.86 -23.21 15.76
N LEU A 498 4.31 -22.13 15.18
CA LEU A 498 4.96 -20.82 15.04
C LEU A 498 4.81 -19.91 16.27
N ARG A 499 3.93 -20.25 17.22
CA ARG A 499 3.46 -19.34 18.29
C ARG A 499 3.78 -19.92 19.67
N SER A 500 4.27 -19.09 20.60
CA SER A 500 4.57 -19.57 21.96
C SER A 500 3.27 -19.68 22.79
N PRO A 501 3.02 -20.81 23.49
CA PRO A 501 1.84 -21.01 24.31
C PRO A 501 1.91 -20.23 25.64
N LEU A 502 3.06 -19.64 26.00
CA LEU A 502 3.26 -18.91 27.25
C LEU A 502 2.24 -17.77 27.47
N TYR A 503 1.88 -17.06 26.39
CA TYR A 503 0.92 -15.94 26.46
C TYR A 503 -0.54 -16.39 26.59
N PRO A 504 -1.11 -17.23 25.69
CA PRO A 504 -2.44 -17.79 25.91
C PRO A 504 -2.54 -18.64 27.18
N GLY A 505 -1.44 -19.27 27.62
CA GLY A 505 -1.38 -20.06 28.86
C GLY A 505 -1.82 -19.31 30.11
N ALA A 506 -1.58 -18.00 30.19
CA ALA A 506 -2.07 -17.16 31.29
C ALA A 506 -3.61 -17.06 31.30
N PHE A 507 -4.24 -16.95 30.12
CA PHE A 507 -5.69 -16.98 29.99
C PHE A 507 -6.26 -18.40 30.11
N ALA A 508 -5.51 -19.43 29.70
CA ALA A 508 -5.92 -20.83 29.83
C ALA A 508 -6.00 -21.25 31.30
N LEU A 509 -5.01 -20.86 32.12
CA LEU A 509 -5.04 -21.03 33.57
C LEU A 509 -6.24 -20.30 34.19
N LEU A 510 -6.47 -19.05 33.79
CA LEU A 510 -7.61 -18.24 34.25
C LEU A 510 -8.95 -18.91 33.94
N PHE A 511 -9.14 -19.39 32.71
CA PHE A 511 -10.34 -20.14 32.30
C PHE A 511 -10.46 -21.48 33.02
N LYS A 512 -9.36 -22.19 33.27
CA LYS A 512 -9.39 -23.47 34.00
C LYS A 512 -9.78 -23.28 35.46
N LEU A 513 -9.35 -22.18 36.09
CA LEU A 513 -9.78 -21.80 37.44
C LEU A 513 -11.27 -21.40 37.48
N LEU A 514 -11.79 -20.71 36.45
CA LEU A 514 -13.23 -20.46 36.35
C LEU A 514 -14.03 -21.77 36.22
N GLN A 515 -13.59 -22.70 35.37
CA GLN A 515 -14.24 -24.01 35.20
C GLN A 515 -14.25 -24.83 36.50
N LEU A 516 -13.11 -24.90 37.20
CA LEU A 516 -12.99 -25.60 38.48
C LEU A 516 -13.84 -24.96 39.59
N ALA A 517 -14.22 -23.69 39.45
CA ALA A 517 -15.10 -22.98 40.38
C ALA A 517 -16.58 -22.96 39.94
N GLY A 518 -16.94 -23.52 38.77
CA GLY A 518 -18.29 -23.39 38.19
C GLY A 518 -18.69 -21.94 37.87
N ALA A 519 -17.71 -21.08 37.61
CA ALA A 519 -17.87 -19.64 37.41
C ALA A 519 -17.57 -19.18 35.97
N ASP A 520 -17.40 -20.13 35.06
CA ASP A 520 -17.09 -19.99 33.63
C ASP A 520 -18.29 -19.50 32.78
N SER A 521 -19.09 -18.58 33.33
CA SER A 521 -20.12 -17.88 32.54
C SER A 521 -19.51 -17.22 31.29
N ARG A 522 -20.24 -17.24 30.18
CA ARG A 522 -19.81 -16.65 28.89
C ARG A 522 -19.35 -15.19 29.01
N LEU A 523 -19.95 -14.42 29.92
CA LEU A 523 -19.53 -13.05 30.22
C LEU A 523 -18.16 -12.98 30.92
N ALA A 524 -17.91 -13.88 31.89
CA ALA A 524 -16.62 -13.98 32.56
C ALA A 524 -15.51 -14.41 31.59
N VAL A 525 -15.76 -15.44 30.77
CA VAL A 525 -14.83 -15.92 29.74
C VAL A 525 -14.47 -14.81 28.75
N ALA A 526 -15.45 -14.04 28.26
CA ALA A 526 -15.21 -12.96 27.29
C ALA A 526 -14.55 -11.69 27.88
N LYS A 527 -14.85 -11.30 29.13
CA LYS A 527 -14.39 -10.02 29.71
C LYS A 527 -13.19 -10.13 30.66
N LEU A 528 -13.01 -11.24 31.39
CA LEU A 528 -11.93 -11.36 32.38
C LEU A 528 -10.51 -11.32 31.79
N PRO A 529 -10.22 -11.85 30.57
CA PRO A 529 -8.94 -11.66 29.89
C PRO A 529 -8.57 -10.19 29.63
N ARG A 530 -9.56 -9.35 29.28
CA ARG A 530 -9.38 -7.89 29.08
C ARG A 530 -9.13 -7.17 30.42
N LEU A 531 -9.74 -7.64 31.52
CA LEU A 531 -9.45 -7.13 32.87
C LEU A 531 -8.03 -7.52 33.35
N LEU A 532 -7.55 -8.73 33.04
CA LEU A 532 -6.16 -9.11 33.31
C LEU A 532 -5.17 -8.22 32.53
N GLN A 533 -5.43 -7.96 31.25
CA GLN A 533 -4.62 -7.03 30.45
C GLN A 533 -4.70 -5.58 30.95
N ALA A 534 -5.83 -5.13 31.47
CA ALA A 534 -5.93 -3.82 32.12
C ALA A 534 -5.01 -3.70 33.35
N CYS A 535 -4.91 -4.73 34.18
CA CYS A 535 -3.96 -4.76 35.29
C CYS A 535 -2.50 -4.70 34.79
N LEU A 536 -2.16 -5.44 33.73
CA LEU A 536 -0.83 -5.40 33.12
C LEU A 536 -0.52 -4.04 32.47
N ALA A 537 -1.52 -3.39 31.86
CA ALA A 537 -1.42 -2.03 31.32
C ALA A 537 -1.15 -0.98 32.42
N ALA A 538 -1.83 -1.10 33.56
CA ALA A 538 -1.61 -0.21 34.71
C ALA A 538 -0.19 -0.36 35.30
N VAL A 539 0.39 -1.56 35.26
CA VAL A 539 1.82 -1.77 35.58
C VAL A 539 2.71 -1.05 34.56
N ALA A 540 2.43 -1.16 33.26
CA ALA A 540 3.23 -0.50 32.22
C ALA A 540 3.19 1.03 32.33
N ASP A 541 2.01 1.62 32.58
CA ASP A 541 1.85 3.06 32.84
C ASP A 541 2.65 3.51 34.09
N PHE A 542 2.59 2.73 35.17
CA PHE A 542 3.33 3.01 36.41
C PHE A 542 4.85 2.91 36.22
N TYR A 543 5.34 1.97 35.40
CA TYR A 543 6.76 1.88 35.05
C TYR A 543 7.19 3.00 34.08
N LEU A 544 6.35 3.44 33.14
CA LEU A 544 6.61 4.65 32.34
C LEU A 544 6.75 5.90 33.22
N TYR A 545 5.86 6.08 34.21
CA TYR A 545 5.97 7.17 35.18
C TYR A 545 7.28 7.10 35.98
N ARG A 546 7.65 5.91 36.51
CA ARG A 546 8.90 5.72 37.26
C ARG A 546 10.16 5.91 36.40
N PHE A 547 10.12 5.49 35.14
CA PHE A 547 11.17 5.73 34.15
C PHE A 547 11.34 7.22 33.87
N SER A 548 10.24 7.90 33.53
CA SER A 548 10.24 9.33 33.23
C SER A 548 10.71 10.17 34.42
N ARG A 549 10.33 9.78 35.65
CA ARG A 549 10.78 10.45 36.88
C ARG A 549 12.28 10.31 37.12
N ARG A 550 12.88 9.17 36.74
CA ARG A 550 14.32 8.94 36.89
C ARG A 550 15.13 9.72 35.85
N VAL A 551 14.65 9.81 34.61
CA VAL A 551 15.38 10.45 33.51
C VAL A 551 15.20 11.97 33.49
N ALA A 552 13.96 12.45 33.64
CA ALA A 552 13.58 13.85 33.44
C ALA A 552 12.85 14.49 34.64
N GLY A 553 12.87 13.84 35.80
CA GLY A 553 12.34 14.39 37.04
C GLY A 553 10.81 14.37 37.18
N GLN A 554 10.34 14.81 38.35
CA GLN A 554 8.94 14.66 38.79
C GLN A 554 7.92 15.38 37.89
N ARG A 555 8.23 16.62 37.44
CA ARG A 555 7.30 17.43 36.64
C ARG A 555 7.08 16.80 35.25
N ALA A 556 8.15 16.36 34.57
CA ALA A 556 8.06 15.65 33.28
C ALA A 556 7.33 14.30 33.41
N ALA A 557 7.57 13.56 34.49
CA ALA A 557 6.92 12.27 34.73
C ALA A 557 5.39 12.34 34.84
N GLN A 558 4.89 13.38 35.52
CA GLN A 558 3.44 13.61 35.64
C GLN A 558 2.81 13.90 34.27
N TRP A 559 3.44 14.73 33.44
CA TRP A 559 2.96 15.02 32.09
C TRP A 559 3.10 13.84 31.13
N ALA A 560 4.17 13.05 31.23
CA ALA A 560 4.36 11.84 30.41
C ALA A 560 3.26 10.80 30.68
N LEU A 561 2.87 10.64 31.96
CA LEU A 561 1.74 9.80 32.34
C LEU A 561 0.41 10.36 31.82
N ILE A 562 0.19 11.68 31.91
CA ILE A 562 -1.02 12.32 31.35
C ILE A 562 -1.11 12.09 29.82
N CYS A 563 -0.02 12.25 29.07
CA CYS A 563 0.02 11.92 27.64
C CYS A 563 -0.30 10.44 27.37
N GLN A 564 0.27 9.50 28.13
CA GLN A 564 0.00 8.07 28.00
C GLN A 564 -1.48 7.69 28.31
N LEU A 565 -2.14 8.43 29.21
CA LEU A 565 -3.54 8.22 29.56
C LEU A 565 -4.52 8.93 28.60
N LEU A 566 -4.11 10.03 27.97
CA LEU A 566 -4.90 10.77 26.96
C LEU A 566 -4.66 10.31 25.51
N ASN A 567 -3.62 9.51 25.26
CA ASN A 567 -3.38 8.96 23.91
C ASN A 567 -4.50 7.99 23.51
N TRP A 568 -5.19 8.34 22.42
CA TRP A 568 -6.36 7.61 21.93
C TRP A 568 -6.06 6.15 21.59
N PHE A 569 -4.89 5.89 21.00
CA PHE A 569 -4.47 4.55 20.60
C PHE A 569 -4.10 3.70 21.83
N THR A 570 -3.48 4.28 22.86
CA THR A 570 -3.30 3.60 24.15
C THR A 570 -4.62 3.24 24.80
N LEU A 571 -5.61 4.14 24.81
CA LEU A 571 -6.95 3.84 25.34
C LEU A 571 -7.61 2.69 24.57
N TYR A 572 -7.56 2.75 23.24
CA TYR A 572 -8.12 1.75 22.34
C TYR A 572 -7.43 0.37 22.39
N THR A 573 -6.11 0.33 22.59
CA THR A 573 -5.30 -0.89 22.44
C THR A 573 -4.88 -1.53 23.77
N ALA A 574 -4.56 -0.75 24.81
CA ALA A 574 -3.92 -1.28 26.02
C ALA A 574 -4.68 -2.41 26.77
N PRO A 575 -6.03 -2.42 26.83
CA PRO A 575 -6.77 -3.53 27.48
C PRO A 575 -7.01 -4.75 26.58
N ARG A 576 -6.58 -4.73 25.30
CA ARG A 576 -6.83 -5.83 24.36
C ARG A 576 -5.93 -7.02 24.66
N THR A 577 -6.40 -8.21 24.30
CA THR A 577 -5.69 -9.48 24.46
C THR A 577 -4.58 -9.70 23.40
N LEU A 578 -3.83 -8.64 23.09
CA LEU A 578 -2.70 -8.62 22.16
C LEU A 578 -1.36 -8.81 22.88
N SER A 579 -0.50 -9.67 22.33
CA SER A 579 0.87 -9.85 22.82
C SER A 579 1.74 -8.58 22.74
N ASN A 580 1.42 -7.63 21.85
CA ASN A 580 2.07 -6.31 21.81
C ASN A 580 1.85 -5.47 23.08
N CYS A 581 0.78 -5.70 23.85
CA CYS A 581 0.55 -5.00 25.11
C CYS A 581 1.48 -5.53 26.23
N VAL A 582 1.84 -6.82 26.18
CA VAL A 582 2.86 -7.41 27.07
C VAL A 582 4.28 -7.04 26.60
N GLU A 583 4.52 -6.97 25.29
CA GLU A 583 5.75 -6.41 24.70
C GLU A 583 5.98 -4.94 25.14
N TRP A 584 4.92 -4.13 25.16
CA TRP A 584 4.92 -2.76 25.71
C TRP A 584 5.23 -2.72 27.22
N LEU A 585 4.60 -3.59 28.02
CA LEU A 585 4.89 -3.73 29.46
C LEU A 585 6.36 -4.12 29.71
N LEU A 586 6.86 -5.16 29.04
CA LEU A 586 8.25 -5.60 29.18
C LEU A 586 9.24 -4.54 28.70
N THR A 587 8.86 -3.74 27.68
CA THR A 587 9.66 -2.60 27.21
C THR A 587 9.72 -1.48 28.25
N THR A 588 8.60 -1.07 28.86
CA THR A 588 8.61 -0.01 29.91
C THR A 588 9.35 -0.46 31.18
N VAL A 589 9.17 -1.70 31.62
CA VAL A 589 9.93 -2.31 32.74
C VAL A 589 11.42 -2.40 32.41
N GLY A 590 11.75 -2.82 31.18
CA GLY A 590 13.11 -2.87 30.66
C GLY A 590 13.78 -1.49 30.66
N LEU A 591 13.11 -0.46 30.16
CA LEU A 591 13.61 0.93 30.14
C LEU A 591 13.79 1.52 31.53
N TYR A 592 12.94 1.19 32.51
CA TYR A 592 13.14 1.62 33.91
C TYR A 592 14.39 1.00 34.56
N TYR A 593 14.63 -0.28 34.31
CA TYR A 593 15.79 -1.00 34.83
C TYR A 593 17.05 -0.87 33.93
N TYR A 594 16.93 -0.29 32.73
CA TYR A 594 18.06 -0.06 31.83
C TYR A 594 19.10 0.87 32.48
N PRO A 595 20.40 0.57 32.34
CA PRO A 595 21.48 1.45 32.81
C PRO A 595 21.63 2.68 31.92
N TRP A 596 20.76 3.68 32.13
CA TRP A 596 21.08 5.10 31.95
C TRP A 596 22.38 5.45 32.75
N PRO A 597 23.05 6.60 32.53
CA PRO A 597 24.48 6.78 32.86
C PRO A 597 24.95 6.40 34.28
N GLU A 598 24.07 6.40 35.26
CA GLU A 598 24.26 5.88 36.63
C GLU A 598 24.73 4.41 36.71
N ALA A 599 25.33 4.03 37.84
CA ALA A 599 25.58 2.63 38.17
C ALA A 599 24.30 1.94 38.70
N GLN A 600 24.00 0.74 38.21
CA GLN A 600 22.83 -0.06 38.64
C GLN A 600 23.25 -1.25 39.52
N SER A 601 22.39 -1.63 40.47
CA SER A 601 22.62 -2.79 41.34
C SER A 601 22.49 -4.12 40.58
N ARG A 602 23.18 -5.18 41.04
CA ARG A 602 23.11 -6.52 40.43
C ARG A 602 21.66 -7.02 40.30
N LYS A 603 20.80 -6.76 41.30
CA LYS A 603 19.36 -7.10 41.27
C LYS A 603 18.61 -6.38 40.13
N ALA A 604 18.93 -5.11 39.86
CA ALA A 604 18.30 -4.35 38.79
C ALA A 604 18.81 -4.77 37.40
N GLN A 605 20.11 -5.07 37.25
CA GLN A 605 20.68 -5.60 36.01
C GLN A 605 20.04 -6.92 35.58
N TRP A 606 19.78 -7.83 36.54
CA TRP A 606 19.05 -9.07 36.26
C TRP A 606 17.59 -8.84 35.84
N LYS A 607 16.88 -7.89 36.48
CA LYS A 607 15.51 -7.54 36.07
C LYS A 607 15.45 -6.94 34.67
N PHE A 608 16.40 -6.08 34.32
CA PHE A 608 16.56 -5.54 32.97
C PHE A 608 16.78 -6.67 31.95
N ALA A 609 17.81 -7.49 32.13
CA ALA A 609 18.16 -8.54 31.17
C ALA A 609 17.05 -9.59 31.02
N LEU A 610 16.35 -9.94 32.11
CA LEU A 610 15.19 -10.84 32.07
C LEU A 610 14.00 -10.24 31.33
N ALA A 611 13.69 -8.95 31.52
CA ALA A 611 12.60 -8.28 30.82
C ALA A 611 12.86 -8.20 29.30
N VAL A 612 14.11 -7.94 28.89
CA VAL A 612 14.52 -7.96 27.48
C VAL A 612 14.43 -9.37 26.89
N ALA A 613 14.97 -10.38 27.59
CA ALA A 613 14.91 -11.77 27.13
C ALA A 613 13.46 -12.26 26.98
N ALA A 614 12.58 -11.92 27.94
CA ALA A 614 11.15 -12.22 27.87
C ALA A 614 10.44 -11.52 26.71
N ALA A 615 10.77 -10.25 26.43
CA ALA A 615 10.20 -9.53 25.29
C ALA A 615 10.57 -10.21 23.96
N CYS A 616 11.87 -10.46 23.73
CA CYS A 616 12.36 -11.12 22.53
C CYS A 616 11.85 -12.56 22.35
N ALA A 617 11.62 -13.30 23.45
CA ALA A 617 11.04 -14.64 23.37
C ALA A 617 9.53 -14.65 23.10
N LEU A 618 8.79 -13.66 23.63
CA LEU A 618 7.37 -13.47 23.33
C LEU A 618 7.15 -12.98 21.89
N ARG A 619 8.00 -12.07 21.42
CA ARG A 619 8.01 -11.50 20.07
C ARG A 619 9.45 -11.29 19.60
N PRO A 620 9.97 -12.10 18.66
CA PRO A 620 11.32 -11.93 18.12
C PRO A 620 11.58 -10.53 17.52
N THR A 621 10.54 -9.83 17.07
CA THR A 621 10.61 -8.42 16.63
C THR A 621 11.16 -7.48 17.69
N SER A 622 10.94 -7.74 18.99
CA SER A 622 11.47 -6.92 20.09
C SER A 622 13.01 -6.87 20.12
N ALA A 623 13.70 -7.79 19.45
CA ALA A 623 15.16 -7.77 19.32
C ALA A 623 15.66 -6.52 18.58
N VAL A 624 14.87 -5.94 17.66
CA VAL A 624 15.25 -4.76 16.86
C VAL A 624 15.58 -3.54 17.73
N PRO A 625 14.69 -3.03 18.61
CA PRO A 625 15.03 -1.94 19.52
C PRO A 625 16.06 -2.37 20.57
N TRP A 626 15.94 -3.58 21.12
CA TRP A 626 16.77 -3.99 22.25
C TRP A 626 18.22 -4.28 21.88
N LEU A 627 18.51 -4.73 20.66
CA LEU A 627 19.87 -4.91 20.16
C LEU A 627 20.67 -3.59 20.22
N MET A 628 20.08 -2.49 19.76
CA MET A 628 20.75 -1.19 19.74
C MET A 628 21.09 -0.70 21.17
N LEU A 629 20.14 -0.82 22.11
CA LEU A 629 20.38 -0.49 23.52
C LEU A 629 21.38 -1.44 24.20
N CYS A 630 21.33 -2.74 23.91
CA CYS A 630 22.27 -3.70 24.49
C CYS A 630 23.70 -3.50 23.99
N LEU A 631 23.88 -3.17 22.70
CA LEU A 631 25.15 -2.76 22.12
C LEU A 631 25.67 -1.46 22.75
N TRP A 632 24.81 -0.45 22.94
CA TRP A 632 25.20 0.80 23.59
C TRP A 632 25.63 0.60 25.07
N HIS A 633 24.91 -0.24 25.82
CA HIS A 633 25.31 -0.61 27.18
C HIS A 633 26.66 -1.36 27.21
N ALA A 634 26.88 -2.31 26.28
CA ALA A 634 28.13 -3.05 26.15
C ALA A 634 29.30 -2.11 25.78
N ALA A 635 29.10 -1.23 24.81
CA ALA A 635 30.05 -0.22 24.35
C ALA A 635 30.52 0.71 25.47
N ARG A 636 29.60 1.18 26.33
CA ARG A 636 29.90 1.99 27.52
C ARG A 636 30.57 1.21 28.66
N SER A 637 30.58 -0.12 28.58
CA SER A 637 30.94 -1.02 29.70
C SER A 637 32.12 -1.94 29.39
N ARG A 638 33.03 -1.55 28.48
CA ARG A 638 34.17 -2.37 28.00
C ARG A 638 34.88 -3.16 29.12
N ARG A 639 35.24 -2.50 30.24
CA ARG A 639 35.89 -3.11 31.44
C ARG A 639 35.06 -4.19 32.17
N ARG A 640 33.82 -4.46 31.75
CA ARG A 640 32.92 -5.47 32.33
C ARG A 640 32.26 -6.35 31.26
N LEU A 641 32.68 -6.26 29.99
CA LEU A 641 31.99 -6.85 28.84
C LEU A 641 31.66 -8.33 29.02
N GLY A 642 32.64 -9.17 29.41
CA GLY A 642 32.41 -10.60 29.65
C GLY A 642 31.35 -10.90 30.72
N ARG A 643 31.25 -10.07 31.78
CA ARG A 643 30.20 -10.20 32.81
C ARG A 643 28.81 -9.79 32.30
N LEU A 644 28.73 -8.89 31.33
CA LEU A 644 27.47 -8.50 30.68
C LEU A 644 27.03 -9.54 29.65
N LEU A 645 27.95 -10.07 28.84
CA LEU A 645 27.67 -11.16 27.91
C LEU A 645 27.23 -12.42 28.65
N ALA A 646 27.89 -12.78 29.77
CA ALA A 646 27.47 -13.87 30.63
C ALA A 646 26.07 -13.66 31.24
N LEU A 647 25.73 -12.42 31.65
CA LEU A 647 24.39 -12.07 32.12
C LEU A 647 23.34 -12.25 31.01
N TYR A 648 23.57 -11.66 29.84
CA TYR A 648 22.63 -11.74 28.70
C TYR A 648 22.44 -13.18 28.24
N GLY A 649 23.53 -13.95 28.11
CA GLY A 649 23.49 -15.38 27.77
C GLY A 649 22.71 -16.18 28.81
N ALA A 650 22.97 -16.00 30.11
CA ALA A 650 22.25 -16.68 31.16
C ALA A 650 20.74 -16.36 31.17
N THR A 651 20.34 -15.09 30.99
CA THR A 651 18.91 -14.74 30.91
C THR A 651 18.26 -15.22 29.61
N GLY A 652 18.98 -15.19 28.48
CA GLY A 652 18.49 -15.69 27.20
C GLY A 652 18.26 -17.20 27.23
N LEU A 653 19.25 -17.97 27.69
CA LEU A 653 19.15 -19.42 27.86
C LEU A 653 18.04 -19.81 28.84
N LEU A 654 17.90 -19.10 29.96
CA LEU A 654 16.82 -19.34 30.94
C LEU A 654 15.43 -19.17 30.30
N VAL A 655 15.21 -18.06 29.58
CA VAL A 655 13.90 -17.79 28.95
C VAL A 655 13.62 -18.75 27.79
N LEU A 656 14.63 -19.07 26.96
CA LEU A 656 14.49 -20.04 25.86
C LEU A 656 14.27 -21.47 26.38
N ALA A 657 14.87 -21.85 27.52
CA ALA A 657 14.59 -23.14 28.17
C ALA A 657 13.15 -23.18 28.70
N VAL A 658 12.66 -22.11 29.33
CA VAL A 658 11.26 -22.02 29.78
C VAL A 658 10.28 -22.08 28.60
N SER A 659 10.56 -21.38 27.48
CA SER A 659 9.72 -21.49 26.27
C SER A 659 9.81 -22.89 25.67
N GLY A 660 11.00 -23.46 25.46
CA GLY A 660 11.14 -24.79 24.87
C GLY A 660 10.48 -25.91 25.69
N LEU A 661 10.41 -25.77 27.02
CA LEU A 661 9.64 -26.67 27.88
C LEU A 661 8.12 -26.47 27.75
N ALA A 662 7.65 -25.21 27.66
CA ALA A 662 6.23 -24.90 27.45
C ALA A 662 5.74 -25.32 26.05
N ASP A 663 6.53 -25.00 25.02
CA ASP A 663 6.33 -25.42 23.64
C ASP A 663 6.29 -26.96 23.55
N LYS A 664 7.22 -27.68 24.20
CA LYS A 664 7.21 -29.15 24.25
C LYS A 664 5.95 -29.70 24.93
N HIS A 665 5.54 -29.12 26.06
CA HIS A 665 4.35 -29.56 26.79
C HIS A 665 3.07 -29.33 25.97
N TYR A 666 2.96 -28.19 25.29
CA TYR A 666 1.79 -27.82 24.50
C TYR A 666 1.68 -28.57 23.16
N TYR A 667 2.80 -28.76 22.45
CA TYR A 667 2.83 -29.42 21.14
C TYR A 667 3.10 -30.93 21.20
N GLY A 668 3.38 -31.50 22.37
CA GLY A 668 3.71 -32.92 22.55
C GLY A 668 5.07 -33.36 21.99
N ARG A 669 5.73 -32.50 21.21
CA ARG A 669 7.04 -32.72 20.57
C ARG A 669 8.00 -31.59 20.93
N TRP A 670 9.31 -31.85 20.95
CA TRP A 670 10.28 -30.76 21.05
C TRP A 670 10.11 -29.78 19.88
N THR A 671 9.97 -28.51 20.18
CA THR A 671 9.73 -27.41 19.24
C THR A 671 10.21 -26.14 19.93
N LEU A 672 10.70 -25.17 19.15
CA LEU A 672 11.05 -23.85 19.65
C LEU A 672 10.41 -22.81 18.73
N SER A 673 9.25 -22.31 19.15
CA SER A 673 8.36 -21.44 18.37
C SER A 673 9.06 -20.18 17.85
N GLN A 674 10.08 -19.66 18.54
CA GLN A 674 10.88 -18.52 18.07
C GLN A 674 11.73 -18.85 16.83
N LEU A 675 12.25 -20.07 16.71
CA LEU A 675 12.98 -20.51 15.52
C LEU A 675 12.03 -20.77 14.36
N ASN A 676 10.88 -21.41 14.61
CA ASN A 676 9.83 -21.61 13.61
C ASN A 676 9.31 -20.26 13.09
N PHE A 677 9.08 -19.30 13.98
CA PHE A 677 8.70 -17.93 13.62
C PHE A 677 9.72 -17.30 12.67
N LEU A 678 11.02 -17.36 13.01
CA LEU A 678 12.09 -16.84 12.15
C LEU A 678 12.14 -17.56 10.79
N HIS A 679 12.03 -18.88 10.76
CA HIS A 679 11.99 -19.66 9.51
C HIS A 679 10.84 -19.19 8.61
N TYR A 680 9.60 -19.30 9.07
CA TYR A 680 8.42 -19.03 8.24
C TYR A 680 8.20 -17.54 7.90
N ASN A 681 8.63 -16.60 8.77
CA ASN A 681 8.43 -15.16 8.52
C ASN A 681 9.63 -14.47 7.84
N LEU A 682 10.84 -15.02 7.94
CA LEU A 682 12.06 -14.40 7.37
C LEU A 682 12.63 -15.18 6.17
N LEU A 683 12.46 -16.51 6.11
CA LEU A 683 12.98 -17.34 5.02
C LEU A 683 11.88 -17.76 4.03
N SER A 684 10.65 -17.99 4.49
CA SER A 684 9.52 -18.42 3.65
C SER A 684 8.60 -17.29 3.16
N ASP A 685 8.90 -16.02 3.46
CA ASP A 685 8.18 -14.81 2.99
C ASP A 685 6.63 -14.79 3.26
N ILE A 686 6.13 -15.65 4.18
CA ILE A 686 4.69 -15.81 4.47
C ILE A 686 4.05 -14.51 4.99
N GLY A 687 4.85 -13.58 5.53
CA GLY A 687 4.36 -12.25 5.90
C GLY A 687 3.67 -11.51 4.75
N SER A 688 4.10 -11.72 3.49
CA SER A 688 3.50 -11.08 2.30
C SER A 688 2.04 -11.50 2.05
N PHE A 689 1.64 -12.70 2.48
CA PHE A 689 0.27 -13.24 2.35
C PHE A 689 -0.77 -12.37 3.06
N TYR A 690 -0.40 -11.77 4.19
CA TYR A 690 -1.28 -10.90 4.99
C TYR A 690 -1.39 -9.45 4.47
N GLY A 691 -0.91 -9.18 3.25
CA GLY A 691 -0.98 -7.88 2.60
C GLY A 691 0.29 -7.04 2.80
N VAL A 692 0.62 -6.25 1.77
CA VAL A 692 1.89 -5.51 1.67
C VAL A 692 1.65 -4.00 1.75
N HIS A 693 2.45 -3.30 2.54
CA HIS A 693 2.39 -1.84 2.69
C HIS A 693 3.71 -1.18 2.27
N PRO A 694 3.69 0.02 1.66
CA PRO A 694 4.91 0.73 1.26
C PRO A 694 5.90 0.95 2.40
N TRP A 695 7.19 1.09 2.08
CA TRP A 695 8.23 1.17 3.11
C TRP A 695 8.00 2.35 4.07
N HIS A 696 7.65 3.52 3.51
CA HIS A 696 7.38 4.75 4.26
C HIS A 696 6.09 4.72 5.08
N TRP A 697 5.27 3.67 5.00
CA TRP A 697 3.94 3.61 5.63
C TRP A 697 3.97 3.93 7.12
N TYR A 698 4.98 3.45 7.86
CA TYR A 698 5.13 3.79 9.28
C TYR A 698 5.40 5.28 9.53
N ILE A 699 6.04 5.98 8.59
CA ILE A 699 6.37 7.40 8.69
C ILE A 699 5.16 8.25 8.28
N THR A 700 4.47 7.89 7.20
CA THR A 700 3.38 8.69 6.61
C THR A 700 1.99 8.38 7.16
N GLN A 701 1.76 7.19 7.71
CA GLN A 701 0.46 6.75 8.23
C GLN A 701 0.57 6.20 9.67
N GLY A 702 1.50 5.26 9.92
CA GLY A 702 1.62 4.56 11.20
C GLY A 702 1.82 5.48 12.42
N ILE A 703 2.94 6.23 12.45
CA ILE A 703 3.25 7.17 13.53
C ILE A 703 2.24 8.33 13.63
N PRO A 704 1.85 9.00 12.52
CA PRO A 704 0.81 10.02 12.57
C PRO A 704 -0.51 9.55 13.18
N ALA A 705 -0.98 8.34 12.83
CA ALA A 705 -2.21 7.79 13.39
C ALA A 705 -2.10 7.55 14.92
N ILE A 706 -1.12 6.77 15.37
CA ILE A 706 -1.05 6.37 16.80
C ILE A 706 -0.72 7.53 17.75
N LEU A 707 -0.03 8.57 17.26
CA LEU A 707 0.19 9.79 18.06
C LEU A 707 -1.02 10.73 17.98
N GLY A 708 -1.64 10.88 16.81
CA GLY A 708 -2.71 11.83 16.54
C GLY A 708 -2.33 13.24 17.03
N PRO A 709 -3.10 13.85 17.95
CA PRO A 709 -2.83 15.19 18.45
C PRO A 709 -1.51 15.31 19.26
N HIS A 710 -0.86 14.20 19.62
CA HIS A 710 0.47 14.21 20.25
C HIS A 710 1.62 14.42 19.25
N LEU A 711 1.41 14.25 17.94
CA LEU A 711 2.46 14.31 16.92
C LEU A 711 3.27 15.63 16.95
N PRO A 712 2.66 16.83 17.01
CA PRO A 712 3.42 18.08 17.07
C PRO A 712 4.29 18.21 18.33
N LEU A 713 3.77 17.74 19.48
CA LEU A 713 4.51 17.73 20.74
C LEU A 713 5.72 16.80 20.67
N TYR A 714 5.56 15.60 20.09
CA TYR A 714 6.65 14.63 19.92
C TYR A 714 7.77 15.14 18.99
N LEU A 715 7.40 15.74 17.86
CA LEU A 715 8.36 16.28 16.89
C LEU A 715 9.14 17.47 17.49
N TYR A 716 8.44 18.39 18.18
CA TYR A 716 9.06 19.51 18.86
C TYR A 716 9.99 19.06 20.00
N ALA A 717 9.55 18.10 20.82
CA ALA A 717 10.35 17.52 21.90
C ALA A 717 11.63 16.84 21.39
N SER A 718 11.53 16.08 20.30
CA SER A 718 12.67 15.42 19.65
C SER A 718 13.67 16.44 19.09
N TYR A 719 13.19 17.48 18.40
CA TYR A 719 14.03 18.57 17.90
C TYR A 719 14.73 19.33 19.04
N GLN A 720 14.01 19.70 20.10
CA GLN A 720 14.58 20.39 21.26
C GLN A 720 15.58 19.52 22.02
N SER A 721 15.30 18.23 22.20
CA SER A 721 16.22 17.27 22.84
C SER A 721 17.55 17.19 22.11
N TRP A 722 17.51 17.10 20.77
CA TRP A 722 18.71 17.12 19.93
C TRP A 722 19.44 18.46 20.00
N ARG A 723 18.72 19.59 19.82
CA ARG A 723 19.29 20.96 19.88
C ARG A 723 19.98 21.25 21.21
N GLN A 724 19.39 20.80 22.32
CA GLN A 724 19.90 20.97 23.68
C GLN A 724 20.85 19.84 24.11
N ARG A 725 21.23 18.93 23.18
CA ARG A 725 22.16 17.81 23.41
C ARG A 725 21.77 16.88 24.57
N ARG A 726 20.48 16.74 24.85
CA ARG A 726 19.93 15.89 25.92
C ARG A 726 20.18 14.41 25.58
N ARG A 727 21.15 13.81 26.28
CA ARG A 727 21.78 12.54 25.85
C ARG A 727 20.82 11.34 25.86
N VAL A 728 19.93 11.23 26.84
CA VAL A 728 19.01 10.08 26.95
C VAL A 728 17.88 10.23 25.95
N GLU A 729 17.27 11.40 25.93
CA GLU A 729 16.15 11.82 25.10
C GLU A 729 16.49 11.70 23.60
N THR A 730 17.68 12.15 23.20
CA THR A 730 18.19 11.97 21.83
C THR A 730 18.37 10.49 21.50
N ALA A 731 18.86 9.66 22.43
CA ALA A 731 18.97 8.22 22.22
C ALA A 731 17.61 7.52 22.11
N LEU A 732 16.59 7.98 22.85
CA LEU A 732 15.20 7.49 22.71
C LEU A 732 14.61 7.85 21.33
N THR A 733 14.82 9.08 20.85
CA THR A 733 14.39 9.49 19.50
C THR A 733 15.12 8.68 18.42
N LEU A 734 16.43 8.46 18.54
CA LEU A 734 17.21 7.62 17.62
C LEU A 734 16.74 6.15 17.65
N LEU A 735 16.34 5.63 18.80
CA LEU A 735 15.80 4.27 18.96
C LEU A 735 14.44 4.10 18.27
N VAL A 736 13.57 5.12 18.33
CA VAL A 736 12.32 5.15 17.55
C VAL A 736 12.65 5.18 16.05
N ILE A 737 13.53 6.07 15.60
CA ILE A 737 13.95 6.16 14.18
C ILE A 737 14.55 4.83 13.69
N TRP A 738 15.45 4.20 14.44
CA TRP A 738 16.05 2.91 14.13
C TRP A 738 14.99 1.81 13.97
N THR A 739 14.07 1.70 14.92
CA THR A 739 13.05 0.64 14.88
C THR A 739 12.09 0.83 13.71
N LEU A 740 11.68 2.08 13.43
CA LEU A 740 10.86 2.42 12.27
C LEU A 740 11.60 2.18 10.95
N TYR A 741 12.90 2.48 10.87
CA TYR A 741 13.73 2.18 9.70
C TYR A 741 13.75 0.68 9.41
N VAL A 742 14.04 -0.17 10.40
CA VAL A 742 14.05 -1.64 10.22
C VAL A 742 12.65 -2.16 9.88
N TYR A 743 11.60 -1.73 10.58
CA TYR A 743 10.22 -2.16 10.30
C TYR A 743 9.69 -1.65 8.95
N SER A 744 10.29 -0.61 8.36
CA SER A 744 9.92 -0.15 7.01
C SER A 744 10.18 -1.20 5.93
N PHE A 745 11.16 -2.10 6.13
CA PHE A 745 11.49 -3.16 5.17
C PHE A 745 10.66 -4.45 5.30
N LEU A 746 9.80 -4.56 6.33
CA LEU A 746 8.86 -5.67 6.44
C LEU A 746 7.73 -5.48 5.41
N ALA A 747 7.42 -6.49 4.61
CA ALA A 747 6.35 -6.38 3.60
C ALA A 747 5.00 -6.02 4.26
N HIS A 748 4.58 -6.83 5.23
CA HIS A 748 3.42 -6.56 6.08
C HIS A 748 3.75 -5.58 7.23
N LYS A 749 2.81 -4.68 7.54
CA LYS A 749 2.97 -3.61 8.53
C LYS A 749 1.67 -3.37 9.29
N GLU A 750 1.76 -3.06 10.58
CA GLU A 750 0.57 -2.80 11.40
C GLU A 750 0.83 -1.74 12.48
N PHE A 751 -0.19 -0.94 12.79
CA PHE A 751 -0.14 0.06 13.88
C PHE A 751 0.27 -0.54 15.23
N ARG A 752 -0.11 -1.80 15.51
CA ARG A 752 0.21 -2.48 16.79
C ARG A 752 1.70 -2.87 16.92
N PHE A 753 2.44 -3.07 15.83
CA PHE A 753 3.86 -3.47 15.92
C PHE A 753 4.74 -2.36 16.49
N VAL A 754 4.36 -1.09 16.28
CA VAL A 754 5.04 0.08 16.83
C VAL A 754 4.47 0.56 18.18
N PHE A 755 3.43 -0.10 18.70
CA PHE A 755 2.87 0.19 20.04
C PHE A 755 3.91 0.15 21.19
N PRO A 756 4.90 -0.77 21.22
CA PRO A 756 5.95 -0.75 22.25
C PRO A 756 6.86 0.49 22.22
N LEU A 757 6.89 1.25 21.12
CA LEU A 757 7.64 2.51 21.00
C LEU A 757 6.88 3.71 21.61
N LEU A 758 5.57 3.59 21.83
CA LEU A 758 4.71 4.67 22.31
C LEU A 758 5.15 5.30 23.65
N PRO A 759 5.69 4.57 24.65
CA PRO A 759 6.22 5.15 25.89
C PRO A 759 7.37 6.13 25.68
N LEU A 760 8.24 5.85 24.69
CA LEU A 760 9.39 6.71 24.38
C LEU A 760 8.89 8.05 23.82
N MET A 761 7.82 7.99 23.03
CA MET A 761 7.17 9.17 22.44
C MET A 761 6.33 9.93 23.47
N MET A 762 5.58 9.24 24.36
CA MET A 762 4.82 9.90 25.43
C MET A 762 5.72 10.51 26.52
N HIS A 763 6.89 9.92 26.78
CA HIS A 763 7.94 10.54 27.59
C HIS A 763 8.39 11.89 27.00
N GLN A 764 8.70 11.91 25.70
CA GLN A 764 9.07 13.13 24.97
C GLN A 764 7.93 14.18 24.98
N CYS A 765 6.68 13.79 24.73
CA CYS A 765 5.53 14.70 24.84
C CYS A 765 5.38 15.27 26.26
N GLY A 766 5.54 14.44 27.30
CA GLY A 766 5.49 14.86 28.69
C GLY A 766 6.58 15.84 29.09
N LEU A 767 7.79 15.62 28.59
CA LEU A 767 8.93 16.51 28.78
C LEU A 767 8.65 17.90 28.19
N CYS A 768 8.20 17.96 26.93
CA CYS A 768 7.74 19.19 26.29
C CYS A 768 6.64 19.89 27.11
N LEU A 769 5.56 19.19 27.47
CA LEU A 769 4.49 19.78 28.29
C LEU A 769 4.99 20.29 29.66
N SER A 770 6.04 19.71 30.24
CA SER A 770 6.59 20.21 31.51
C SER A 770 7.28 21.57 31.38
N GLU A 771 7.79 21.90 30.19
CA GLU A 771 8.53 23.13 29.87
C GLU A 771 7.66 24.22 29.23
N LEU A 772 6.51 23.86 28.63
CA LEU A 772 5.59 24.83 28.05
C LEU A 772 5.00 25.78 29.10
N GLY A 773 4.96 27.07 28.76
CA GLY A 773 4.35 28.12 29.56
C GLY A 773 2.85 27.87 29.82
N PRO A 774 2.27 28.36 30.95
CA PRO A 774 0.99 27.88 31.45
C PRO A 774 -0.20 28.00 30.48
N ALA A 775 -0.25 29.05 29.65
CA ALA A 775 -1.31 29.25 28.67
C ALA A 775 -1.23 28.22 27.51
N LEU A 776 -0.06 28.12 26.88
CA LEU A 776 0.17 27.17 25.78
C LEU A 776 0.03 25.71 26.25
N ARG A 777 0.45 25.41 27.49
CA ARG A 777 0.24 24.10 28.10
C ARG A 777 -1.24 23.77 28.31
N LYS A 778 -2.06 24.73 28.78
CA LYS A 778 -3.52 24.56 28.89
C LYS A 778 -4.13 24.31 27.50
N ALA A 779 -3.75 25.08 26.49
CA ALA A 779 -4.24 24.91 25.12
C ALA A 779 -3.84 23.55 24.52
N ALA A 780 -2.60 23.11 24.72
CA ALA A 780 -2.13 21.79 24.29
C ALA A 780 -2.93 20.66 24.96
N VAL A 781 -3.09 20.69 26.29
CA VAL A 781 -3.87 19.67 27.02
C VAL A 781 -5.35 19.68 26.60
N ALA A 782 -5.95 20.86 26.38
CA ALA A 782 -7.31 20.96 25.85
C ALA A 782 -7.42 20.31 24.45
N CYS A 783 -6.46 20.55 23.56
CA CYS A 783 -6.40 19.90 22.24
C CYS A 783 -6.25 18.37 22.34
N LEU A 784 -5.37 17.87 23.23
CA LEU A 784 -5.22 16.43 23.50
C LEU A 784 -6.53 15.81 23.98
N CYS A 785 -7.27 16.47 24.88
CA CYS A 785 -8.58 16.00 25.34
C CYS A 785 -9.64 16.04 24.24
N CYS A 786 -9.82 17.19 23.57
CA CYS A 786 -10.89 17.41 22.60
C CYS A 786 -10.75 16.57 21.32
N LEU A 787 -9.53 16.17 20.94
CA LEU A 787 -9.30 15.28 19.79
C LEU A 787 -9.06 13.83 20.20
N GLY A 788 -8.33 13.60 21.30
CA GLY A 788 -7.96 12.25 21.75
C GLY A 788 -9.11 11.47 22.39
N ILE A 789 -9.94 12.11 23.21
CA ILE A 789 -11.02 11.42 23.94
C ILE A 789 -12.17 11.02 23.00
N PRO A 790 -12.69 11.87 22.10
CA PRO A 790 -13.73 11.45 21.15
C PRO A 790 -13.26 10.34 20.20
N ALA A 791 -12.01 10.41 19.73
CA ALA A 791 -11.41 9.33 18.94
C ALA A 791 -11.35 8.01 19.73
N ALA A 792 -10.85 8.04 20.97
CA ALA A 792 -10.81 6.86 21.83
C ALA A 792 -12.21 6.27 22.07
N LEU A 793 -13.20 7.10 22.38
CA LEU A 793 -14.59 6.65 22.60
C LEU A 793 -15.20 6.03 21.34
N TYR A 794 -15.03 6.66 20.18
CA TYR A 794 -15.48 6.13 18.89
C TYR A 794 -14.88 4.75 18.59
N PHE A 795 -13.56 4.62 18.73
CA PHE A 795 -12.87 3.36 18.47
C PHE A 795 -13.15 2.29 19.55
N CYS A 796 -13.44 2.66 20.80
CA CYS A 796 -13.79 1.70 21.87
C CYS A 796 -15.26 1.23 21.84
N LEU A 797 -16.20 2.05 21.32
CA LEU A 797 -17.64 1.82 21.46
C LEU A 797 -18.42 1.60 20.16
N ILE A 798 -17.87 2.01 19.00
CA ILE A 798 -18.60 2.13 17.73
C ILE A 798 -17.91 1.39 16.57
N HIS A 799 -16.65 1.71 16.27
CA HIS A 799 -15.94 1.14 15.11
C HIS A 799 -15.57 -0.33 15.30
N GLN A 800 -15.84 -1.19 14.30
CA GLN A 800 -15.57 -2.63 14.34
C GLN A 800 -16.30 -3.34 15.51
N ARG A 801 -17.58 -3.00 15.70
CA ARG A 801 -18.44 -3.55 16.77
C ARG A 801 -19.23 -4.80 16.38
N GLY A 802 -19.75 -4.83 15.14
CA GLY A 802 -20.72 -5.81 14.64
C GLY A 802 -20.40 -7.28 14.97
N PRO A 803 -19.16 -7.77 14.71
CA PRO A 803 -18.75 -9.13 15.05
C PRO A 803 -18.96 -9.52 16.52
N LEU A 804 -18.71 -8.62 17.47
CA LEU A 804 -18.90 -8.91 18.90
C LEU A 804 -20.36 -8.97 19.29
N ASP A 805 -21.18 -8.02 18.83
CA ASP A 805 -22.61 -7.99 19.15
C ASP A 805 -23.37 -9.15 18.46
N ALA A 806 -22.93 -9.59 17.27
CA ALA A 806 -23.47 -10.76 16.57
C ALA A 806 -23.15 -12.08 17.29
N VAL A 807 -21.88 -12.31 17.65
CA VAL A 807 -21.47 -13.54 18.36
C VAL A 807 -22.07 -13.59 19.77
N ASN A 808 -22.19 -12.45 20.45
CA ASN A 808 -22.92 -12.31 21.71
C ASN A 808 -24.43 -12.58 21.57
N HIS A 809 -25.03 -12.40 20.39
CA HIS A 809 -26.42 -12.78 20.13
C HIS A 809 -26.57 -14.28 19.85
N LEU A 810 -25.67 -14.85 19.04
CA LEU A 810 -25.63 -16.29 18.75
C LEU A 810 -25.43 -17.14 20.01
N GLY A 811 -24.53 -16.71 20.91
CA GLY A 811 -24.35 -17.35 22.22
C GLY A 811 -25.63 -17.35 23.06
N LYS A 812 -26.40 -16.24 23.04
CA LYS A 812 -27.70 -16.16 23.73
C LYS A 812 -28.77 -17.05 23.11
N ASP A 813 -28.78 -17.22 21.78
CA ASP A 813 -29.75 -18.12 21.14
C ASP A 813 -29.45 -19.59 21.49
N ALA A 814 -28.17 -19.97 21.55
CA ALA A 814 -27.75 -21.29 22.05
C ALA A 814 -28.08 -21.51 23.54
N GLU A 815 -27.87 -20.49 24.39
CA GLU A 815 -28.28 -20.50 25.81
C GLU A 815 -29.80 -20.73 25.94
N LEU A 816 -30.61 -19.95 25.20
CA LEU A 816 -32.07 -20.05 25.19
C LEU A 816 -32.59 -21.37 24.61
N ARG A 817 -31.94 -21.91 23.58
CA ARG A 817 -32.33 -23.19 22.98
C ARG A 817 -32.10 -24.35 23.94
N LEU A 818 -30.95 -24.41 24.62
CA LEU A 818 -30.69 -25.37 25.70
C LEU A 818 -31.77 -25.28 26.79
N THR A 819 -32.17 -24.07 27.20
CA THR A 819 -33.25 -23.88 28.19
C THR A 819 -34.63 -24.36 27.69
N ARG A 820 -34.89 -24.34 26.38
CA ARG A 820 -36.17 -24.75 25.78
C ARG A 820 -36.26 -26.24 25.46
N THR A 821 -35.17 -26.85 24.96
CA THR A 821 -35.17 -28.26 24.50
C THR A 821 -34.58 -29.22 25.52
N GLY A 822 -33.79 -28.74 26.48
CA GLY A 822 -32.96 -29.57 27.36
C GLY A 822 -31.75 -30.22 26.65
N VAL A 823 -31.58 -30.01 25.33
CA VAL A 823 -30.54 -30.66 24.52
C VAL A 823 -29.25 -29.83 24.53
N PRO A 824 -28.09 -30.39 24.95
CA PRO A 824 -26.80 -29.73 24.84
C PRO A 824 -26.45 -29.33 23.40
N ALA A 825 -25.87 -28.14 23.22
CA ALA A 825 -25.57 -27.57 21.90
C ALA A 825 -24.67 -28.41 20.96
N HIS A 826 -23.95 -29.40 21.49
CA HIS A 826 -23.12 -30.34 20.72
C HIS A 826 -23.89 -31.59 20.26
N LEU A 827 -25.03 -31.89 20.88
CA LEU A 827 -25.91 -33.01 20.55
C LEU A 827 -27.11 -32.58 19.71
N ASP A 828 -27.44 -31.29 19.71
CA ASP A 828 -28.55 -30.74 18.93
C ASP A 828 -28.25 -30.79 17.41
N PRO A 829 -29.04 -31.52 16.60
CA PRO A 829 -28.78 -31.71 15.17
C PRO A 829 -29.21 -30.53 14.29
N ASP A 830 -30.06 -29.62 14.77
CA ASP A 830 -30.47 -28.43 14.03
C ASP A 830 -29.58 -27.21 14.33
N LEU A 831 -29.00 -27.12 15.53
CA LEU A 831 -28.15 -26.00 15.93
C LEU A 831 -26.76 -26.05 15.24
N HIS A 832 -26.65 -25.43 14.07
CA HIS A 832 -25.38 -25.22 13.35
C HIS A 832 -25.24 -23.78 12.86
N PHE A 833 -24.09 -23.15 13.11
CA PHE A 833 -23.80 -21.75 12.75
C PHE A 833 -22.78 -21.66 11.60
N LEU A 834 -23.18 -21.08 10.47
CA LEU A 834 -22.32 -20.84 9.32
C LEU A 834 -21.89 -19.35 9.25
N PHE A 835 -20.59 -19.12 9.07
CA PHE A 835 -19.96 -17.80 9.01
C PHE A 835 -19.40 -17.55 7.60
N LEU A 836 -20.20 -16.91 6.73
CA LEU A 836 -19.81 -16.44 5.40
C LEU A 836 -19.27 -15.01 5.49
N ALA A 837 -18.14 -14.87 6.19
CA ALA A 837 -17.46 -13.62 6.47
C ALA A 837 -15.93 -13.82 6.36
N PRO A 838 -15.12 -12.74 6.25
CA PRO A 838 -13.68 -12.87 6.13
C PRO A 838 -13.11 -13.70 7.28
N CYS A 839 -12.15 -14.54 6.94
CA CYS A 839 -11.48 -15.43 7.87
C CYS A 839 -10.99 -14.67 9.11
N HIS A 840 -11.28 -15.23 10.29
CA HIS A 840 -10.94 -14.66 11.60
C HIS A 840 -11.51 -13.24 11.90
N SER A 841 -12.45 -12.71 11.11
CA SER A 841 -13.13 -11.42 11.38
C SER A 841 -14.14 -11.46 12.53
N THR A 842 -14.46 -12.65 13.04
CA THR A 842 -15.29 -12.88 14.22
C THR A 842 -14.50 -13.69 15.27
N PRO A 843 -14.75 -13.50 16.58
CA PRO A 843 -14.41 -14.49 17.58
C PRO A 843 -15.37 -15.69 17.48
N LEU A 844 -14.97 -16.85 18.00
CA LEU A 844 -15.83 -18.02 18.15
C LEU A 844 -16.03 -18.34 19.64
N TYR A 845 -15.39 -19.39 20.13
CA TYR A 845 -15.73 -20.04 21.40
C TYR A 845 -15.34 -19.20 22.62
N SER A 846 -14.34 -18.32 22.50
CA SER A 846 -14.02 -17.33 23.55
C SER A 846 -15.16 -16.33 23.84
N HIS A 847 -16.15 -16.21 22.94
CA HIS A 847 -17.29 -15.29 23.05
C HIS A 847 -18.66 -15.98 22.93
N LEU A 848 -18.74 -17.13 22.25
CA LEU A 848 -19.90 -18.02 22.24
C LEU A 848 -20.03 -18.82 23.54
N HIS A 849 -18.88 -19.23 24.14
CA HIS A 849 -18.76 -20.17 25.26
C HIS A 849 -19.86 -21.25 25.33
N SER A 850 -20.07 -21.91 24.20
CA SER A 850 -21.01 -23.02 24.04
C SER A 850 -20.43 -23.95 22.99
N ASN A 851 -20.51 -25.26 23.22
CA ASN A 851 -19.99 -26.28 22.29
C ASN A 851 -20.96 -26.50 21.13
N VAL A 852 -21.25 -25.45 20.37
CA VAL A 852 -22.11 -25.47 19.18
C VAL A 852 -21.31 -25.84 17.94
N SER A 853 -21.91 -26.54 16.99
CA SER A 853 -21.27 -26.80 15.69
C SER A 853 -21.16 -25.51 14.87
N THR A 854 -19.94 -25.12 14.48
CA THR A 854 -19.66 -23.91 13.68
C THR A 854 -18.89 -24.23 12.41
N ARG A 855 -19.22 -23.58 11.29
CA ARG A 855 -18.41 -23.57 10.06
C ARG A 855 -17.96 -22.15 9.71
N THR A 856 -16.65 -21.95 9.60
CA THR A 856 -16.01 -20.73 9.09
C THR A 856 -15.25 -21.04 7.82
N LEU A 857 -15.03 -20.05 6.94
CA LEU A 857 -14.09 -20.15 5.83
C LEU A 857 -12.65 -20.28 6.34
N ASP A 858 -11.84 -21.13 5.71
CA ASP A 858 -10.39 -21.23 5.91
C ASP A 858 -9.64 -20.19 5.07
N CYS A 859 -8.52 -19.71 5.62
CA CYS A 859 -7.55 -18.81 4.98
C CYS A 859 -6.11 -19.21 5.33
N SER A 860 -5.89 -20.49 5.57
CA SER A 860 -4.54 -21.04 5.72
C SER A 860 -3.74 -20.78 4.43
N PRO A 861 -2.49 -20.27 4.51
CA PRO A 861 -1.62 -20.25 3.33
C PRO A 861 -1.26 -21.70 2.95
N ASN A 862 -0.63 -21.90 1.79
CA ASN A 862 -0.16 -23.23 1.37
C ASN A 862 1.10 -23.71 2.15
N TRP A 863 1.06 -23.69 3.49
CA TRP A 863 2.18 -24.08 4.38
C TRP A 863 2.50 -25.59 4.37
N ARG A 864 1.78 -26.37 3.57
CA ARG A 864 1.97 -27.81 3.36
C ARG A 864 2.40 -28.16 1.93
N ASP A 865 2.72 -27.14 1.11
CA ASP A 865 3.24 -27.25 -0.26
C ASP A 865 2.37 -28.16 -1.18
N GLN A 866 1.04 -28.08 -1.02
CA GLN A 866 0.10 -28.90 -1.78
C GLN A 866 -0.04 -28.37 -3.23
N PRO A 867 0.17 -29.20 -4.27
CA PRO A 867 -0.01 -28.78 -5.65
C PRO A 867 -1.49 -28.52 -5.94
N GLY A 868 -1.79 -27.42 -6.64
CA GLY A 868 -3.17 -27.03 -6.95
C GLY A 868 -3.96 -26.46 -5.76
N TYR A 869 -3.30 -26.09 -4.66
CA TYR A 869 -3.97 -25.45 -3.53
C TYR A 869 -4.61 -24.10 -3.92
N VAL A 870 -5.92 -23.97 -3.66
CA VAL A 870 -6.68 -22.71 -3.74
C VAL A 870 -7.21 -22.41 -2.34
N GLU A 871 -7.02 -21.18 -1.87
CA GLU A 871 -7.54 -20.74 -0.57
C GLU A 871 -9.08 -20.75 -0.56
N GLU A 872 -9.69 -21.39 0.44
CA GLU A 872 -11.15 -21.53 0.52
C GLU A 872 -11.87 -20.18 0.53
N GLN A 873 -11.38 -19.24 1.34
CA GLN A 873 -11.87 -17.86 1.38
C GLN A 873 -11.79 -17.19 -0.01
N GLU A 874 -10.73 -17.41 -0.79
CA GLU A 874 -10.60 -16.78 -2.11
C GLU A 874 -11.56 -17.39 -3.13
N ALA A 875 -11.72 -18.72 -3.10
CA ALA A 875 -12.74 -19.43 -3.89
C ALA A 875 -14.18 -19.02 -3.52
N PHE A 876 -14.42 -18.61 -2.28
CA PHE A 876 -15.70 -18.03 -1.86
C PHE A 876 -15.87 -16.59 -2.35
N TYR A 877 -14.85 -15.71 -2.29
CA TYR A 877 -15.02 -14.31 -2.71
C TYR A 877 -15.10 -14.13 -4.23
N SER A 878 -14.48 -15.02 -5.01
CA SER A 878 -14.64 -15.05 -6.48
C SER A 878 -16.05 -15.49 -6.90
N ASP A 879 -16.56 -16.62 -6.40
CA ASP A 879 -17.91 -17.15 -6.65
C ASP A 879 -18.72 -17.38 -5.35
N PRO A 880 -19.25 -16.33 -4.68
CA PRO A 880 -19.98 -16.51 -3.43
C PRO A 880 -21.26 -17.33 -3.59
N ALA A 881 -21.96 -17.17 -4.73
CA ALA A 881 -23.26 -17.79 -4.96
C ALA A 881 -23.13 -19.29 -5.25
N GLY A 882 -22.26 -19.67 -6.20
CA GLY A 882 -21.99 -21.07 -6.48
C GLY A 882 -21.26 -21.75 -5.32
N PHE A 883 -20.30 -21.07 -4.66
CA PHE A 883 -19.63 -21.62 -3.48
C PHE A 883 -20.63 -21.85 -2.34
N ALA A 884 -21.45 -20.86 -2.00
CA ALA A 884 -22.43 -21.01 -0.93
C ALA A 884 -23.50 -22.07 -1.27
N SER A 885 -23.90 -22.25 -2.53
CA SER A 885 -24.79 -23.37 -2.88
C SER A 885 -24.07 -24.70 -2.67
N ARG A 886 -22.88 -24.89 -3.26
CA ARG A 886 -22.08 -26.12 -3.10
C ARG A 886 -21.89 -26.47 -1.62
N LEU A 887 -21.57 -25.48 -0.78
CA LEU A 887 -21.43 -25.64 0.67
C LEU A 887 -22.75 -26.01 1.36
N LEU A 888 -23.87 -25.36 1.02
CA LEU A 888 -25.20 -25.68 1.58
C LEU A 888 -25.78 -27.01 1.07
N ASP A 889 -25.26 -27.55 -0.03
CA ASP A 889 -25.62 -28.86 -0.60
C ASP A 889 -24.76 -30.01 -0.04
N THR A 890 -23.54 -29.75 0.48
CA THR A 890 -22.64 -30.78 1.03
C THR A 890 -22.48 -30.77 2.56
N GLU A 891 -22.56 -29.61 3.22
CA GLU A 891 -22.39 -29.48 4.67
C GLU A 891 -23.71 -29.67 5.43
N ARG A 892 -23.60 -29.81 6.76
CA ARG A 892 -24.75 -29.82 7.67
C ARG A 892 -25.57 -28.52 7.54
N ARG A 893 -26.84 -28.63 7.14
CA ARG A 893 -27.75 -27.48 6.93
C ARG A 893 -27.76 -26.53 8.14
N PRO A 894 -27.30 -25.27 8.00
CA PRO A 894 -27.21 -24.33 9.12
C PRO A 894 -28.58 -23.86 9.61
N SER A 895 -28.69 -23.58 10.91
CA SER A 895 -29.80 -22.81 11.46
C SER A 895 -29.58 -21.30 11.31
N HIS A 896 -28.33 -20.86 11.36
CA HIS A 896 -27.92 -19.46 11.24
C HIS A 896 -26.82 -19.27 10.19
N ILE A 897 -26.93 -18.20 9.40
CA ILE A 897 -25.89 -17.75 8.47
C ILE A 897 -25.54 -16.29 8.80
N LEU A 898 -24.27 -16.04 9.11
CA LEU A 898 -23.74 -14.72 9.44
C LEU A 898 -22.84 -14.23 8.29
N LEU A 899 -23.13 -13.07 7.71
CA LEU A 899 -22.44 -12.53 6.53
C LEU A 899 -22.38 -10.99 6.53
N PHE A 900 -21.42 -10.41 5.81
CA PHE A 900 -21.29 -8.96 5.64
C PHE A 900 -22.26 -8.42 4.57
N ASP A 901 -22.81 -7.22 4.74
CA ASP A 901 -23.88 -6.72 3.86
C ASP A 901 -23.44 -6.44 2.42
N SER A 902 -22.15 -6.23 2.16
CA SER A 902 -21.55 -6.23 0.82
C SER A 902 -21.71 -7.55 0.04
N LEU A 903 -21.93 -8.69 0.71
CA LEU A 903 -22.21 -9.97 0.06
C LEU A 903 -23.70 -10.16 -0.28
N LEU A 904 -24.60 -9.36 0.31
CA LEU A 904 -26.04 -9.51 0.13
C LEU A 904 -26.51 -9.43 -1.33
N PRO A 905 -25.99 -8.53 -2.20
CA PRO A 905 -26.40 -8.49 -3.61
C PRO A 905 -26.11 -9.79 -4.38
N ARG A 906 -25.05 -10.52 -4.02
CA ARG A 906 -24.65 -11.78 -4.66
C ARG A 906 -25.33 -13.01 -4.04
N LEU A 907 -25.73 -12.95 -2.77
CA LEU A 907 -26.27 -14.10 -2.02
C LEU A 907 -27.79 -14.09 -1.80
N ARG A 908 -28.48 -12.94 -1.94
CA ARG A 908 -29.90 -12.80 -1.57
C ARG A 908 -30.80 -13.90 -2.15
N GLY A 909 -30.79 -14.08 -3.47
CA GLY A 909 -31.67 -15.04 -4.14
C GLY A 909 -31.46 -16.48 -3.66
N LEU A 910 -30.19 -16.89 -3.46
CA LEU A 910 -29.87 -18.21 -2.91
C LEU A 910 -30.42 -18.37 -1.48
N LEU A 911 -30.23 -17.38 -0.62
CA LEU A 911 -30.72 -17.43 0.77
C LEU A 911 -32.25 -17.51 0.83
N GLU A 912 -32.95 -16.69 0.03
CA GLU A 912 -34.41 -16.69 -0.07
C GLU A 912 -34.92 -18.05 -0.62
N THR A 913 -34.34 -18.57 -1.71
CA THR A 913 -34.69 -19.88 -2.28
C THR A 913 -34.41 -21.06 -1.33
N ARG A 914 -33.36 -21.01 -0.50
CA ARG A 914 -33.02 -22.07 0.47
C ARG A 914 -33.78 -21.94 1.81
N GLY A 915 -34.67 -20.97 1.94
CA GLY A 915 -35.52 -20.78 3.11
C GLY A 915 -34.80 -20.14 4.30
N PHE A 916 -34.02 -19.08 4.04
CA PHE A 916 -33.38 -18.26 5.07
C PHE A 916 -33.95 -16.83 5.06
N THR A 917 -34.34 -16.34 6.24
CA THR A 917 -34.87 -14.97 6.42
C THR A 917 -33.89 -14.11 7.20
N LEU A 918 -33.77 -12.82 6.83
CA LEU A 918 -32.97 -11.85 7.58
C LEU A 918 -33.64 -11.55 8.92
N ARG A 919 -33.01 -11.93 10.03
CA ARG A 919 -33.55 -11.71 11.38
C ARG A 919 -32.96 -10.47 12.05
N LYS A 920 -31.70 -10.12 11.76
CA LYS A 920 -31.02 -9.01 12.43
C LYS A 920 -29.90 -8.38 11.61
N LYS A 921 -29.69 -7.08 11.81
CA LYS A 921 -28.51 -6.34 11.37
C LYS A 921 -27.72 -5.87 12.58
N PHE A 922 -26.40 -5.96 12.52
CA PHE A 922 -25.47 -5.45 13.53
C PHE A 922 -24.58 -4.39 12.88
N PHE A 923 -24.55 -3.19 13.45
CA PHE A 923 -23.66 -2.14 12.94
C PHE A 923 -22.19 -2.53 13.15
N ASN A 924 -21.40 -2.49 12.09
CA ASN A 924 -19.97 -2.78 12.12
C ASN A 924 -19.11 -1.52 12.12
N SER A 925 -19.23 -0.67 11.09
CA SER A 925 -18.29 0.44 10.85
C SER A 925 -18.88 1.51 9.93
N HIS A 926 -18.46 2.78 10.09
CA HIS A 926 -18.71 3.85 9.11
C HIS A 926 -17.74 3.82 7.91
N PHE A 927 -16.75 2.93 7.95
CA PHE A 927 -15.74 2.75 6.90
C PHE A 927 -15.75 1.30 6.43
N GLU A 928 -15.79 1.11 5.13
CA GLU A 928 -15.62 -0.20 4.49
C GLU A 928 -14.12 -0.53 4.31
N ASP A 929 -13.80 -1.81 4.32
CA ASP A 929 -12.44 -2.36 4.34
C ASP A 929 -12.45 -3.64 3.48
N GLY A 930 -12.61 -3.42 2.16
CA GLY A 930 -12.68 -4.44 1.11
C GLY A 930 -13.75 -5.51 1.34
N ARG A 931 -13.37 -6.58 2.04
CA ARG A 931 -14.24 -7.74 2.35
C ARG A 931 -15.12 -7.50 3.59
N ARG A 932 -14.95 -6.37 4.29
CA ARG A 932 -15.73 -5.94 5.47
C ARG A 932 -16.49 -4.65 5.16
N SER A 933 -17.78 -4.63 5.45
CA SER A 933 -18.72 -3.54 5.12
C SER A 933 -19.42 -2.98 6.36
N HIS A 934 -20.40 -2.09 6.14
CA HIS A 934 -21.08 -1.33 7.18
C HIS A 934 -21.86 -2.16 8.20
N TYR A 935 -22.45 -3.29 7.80
CA TYR A 935 -23.28 -4.13 8.65
C TYR A 935 -22.91 -5.61 8.56
N LEU A 936 -23.05 -6.30 9.68
CA LEU A 936 -23.06 -7.76 9.74
C LEU A 936 -24.52 -8.23 9.82
N LEU A 937 -24.93 -9.07 8.88
CA LEU A 937 -26.29 -9.56 8.70
C LEU A 937 -26.41 -10.98 9.26
N LEU A 938 -27.48 -11.23 10.01
CA LEU A 938 -27.82 -12.54 10.53
C LEU A 938 -29.11 -13.06 9.89
N PHE A 939 -28.97 -14.13 9.13
CA PHE A 939 -30.06 -14.90 8.56
C PHE A 939 -30.32 -16.15 9.38
N CYS A 940 -31.58 -16.58 9.48
CA CYS A 940 -31.95 -17.85 10.11
C CYS A 940 -32.88 -18.66 9.20
N ARG A 941 -32.84 -19.99 9.35
CA ARG A 941 -33.78 -20.95 8.73
C ARG A 941 -35.24 -20.53 9.02
N SER A 942 -36.12 -20.55 8.02
CA SER A 942 -37.53 -20.15 8.18
C SER A 942 -38.33 -21.06 9.13
N ASP A 943 -37.83 -22.26 9.42
CA ASP A 943 -38.34 -23.23 10.39
C ASP A 943 -37.65 -23.17 11.77
N TRP A 944 -36.70 -22.23 11.95
CA TRP A 944 -36.13 -21.87 13.27
C TRP A 944 -36.92 -20.75 13.98
N VAL A 945 -38.02 -20.29 13.36
CA VAL A 945 -38.62 -18.96 13.57
C VAL A 945 -39.36 -18.78 14.89
#